data_AF-A0A959F402-F1
#
_entry.id   AF-A0A959F402-F1
#
_cell.length_a   1.000
_cell.length_b   1.000
_cell.length_c   1.000
_cell.angle_alpha   90.00
_cell.angle_beta   90.00
_cell.angle_gamma   90.00
#
_symmetry.space_group_name_H-M   'P 1'
#
loop_
_entity.id
_entity.type
_entity.pdbx_description
1 polymer ?
#
loop_
_entity_poly.entity_id
_entity_poly.type
_entity_poly.pdbx_seq_one_letter_code
_entity_poly.pdbx_strand_id
1 'polypeptide(L)'
;MHLYALLVAINDYPILPLAQCTNDAQKIKSYLKSLEGDHLTLHTLELLNEKATKANIQAGITDFLSQAGDEDVAFFYFSGHGAQEVTGGRFTDEHDGMLECLVSYYEKEQKSGFLLADKELRYLFSQLPNDPHLVSVFDSCHSGDIVRSATSKDLINNYQVKRMSGYFVARDYSEFIFHDQLPEDHVKTQPLSELIPFKNSVHLAACRDRELSWEDSQGGIFTRYLLTLLAATDSQISYQEIARWANISLKNITEKKQTPTISVQGGGKLTSVSPWLKLSSVHTAERGGVYAVHNQGKGWYLTIGSLRGIKEGTPVSLDVDGNMITLKVTDAEMDIALLEDPSAQGTQLDSSKRYHATLATTYAPLQLFINNIDGDEQTEEQIRQIALKNEHITLSDADNANFFLNIFNELVYISLPDEDFRPLVRQINLLDEPEVIENALHEQLHYLVKWNHYDTLVNPGVGFDNIPLQVELQIWQENDWIDITHDISYDLMPRAKRVNNPKLGNPWAQAFKMRITNISEDPLYVALLELQSDLGIASDSTGGQIIELAPGQTKLLFDQSGNVASMIFSDYKEVYNWKKDWTRIRFIFNNHKDLTIALQECLQPALETPLVISRFNPKSLALSKGQQLGNVFETFVKKWGTFQISLNLVNPEYNIISGDLLDLWDHYKKREEIAPFINQLYFEPDHDGFVTKTRSLPNRTGEDVNSKGLLLTVKKTIGNSLDNLRRRRKFKKARLTMTDKPVIVAEGDSWFLYPFLVKDILDYVMLEFPVLSLAAAGDELENYKADGELLETVAEVRPKFVLISGGGNDIIGPEIEHLLFEHIPAGKTPREYLNEKFDTNMAKLRELYEYFIAELKKHVSVKQLFIHGYDYIRVDHDDKIVSQGWVNRYMNEKGISLQEDRDRVIHYLVDSFNDILIELSKDDPFVTFIDLRGKVQQGQWYDEIHPDDVGYKTLGDCFIEAINTF
;
A
#
# COMPACT_ATOMS: atom_id res chain seq x y z
N MET A 1 -15.22 -28.51 13.26
CA MET A 1 -15.66 -28.03 11.93
C MET A 1 -16.56 -29.10 11.32
N HIS A 2 -17.67 -28.71 10.71
CA HIS A 2 -18.48 -29.58 9.88
C HIS A 2 -18.11 -29.43 8.41
N LEU A 3 -18.19 -30.52 7.65
CA LEU A 3 -18.06 -30.50 6.20
C LEU A 3 -19.34 -31.07 5.59
N TYR A 4 -20.09 -30.24 4.88
CA TYR A 4 -21.32 -30.61 4.17
C TYR A 4 -20.99 -30.87 2.70
N ALA A 5 -20.96 -32.14 2.31
CA ALA A 5 -20.61 -32.57 0.96
C ALA A 5 -21.83 -33.01 0.16
N LEU A 6 -22.22 -32.21 -0.84
CA LEU A 6 -23.19 -32.58 -1.85
C LEU A 6 -22.45 -33.20 -3.04
N LEU A 7 -22.65 -34.51 -3.23
CA LEU A 7 -21.98 -35.32 -4.24
C LEU A 7 -22.97 -35.72 -5.32
N VAL A 8 -22.88 -35.08 -6.50
CA VAL A 8 -23.75 -35.31 -7.65
C VAL A 8 -22.98 -36.09 -8.72
N ALA A 9 -23.51 -37.21 -9.19
CA ALA A 9 -22.90 -37.93 -10.30
C ALA A 9 -23.88 -38.73 -11.17
N ILE A 10 -23.67 -38.67 -12.50
CA ILE A 10 -24.58 -39.27 -13.47
C ILE A 10 -23.79 -40.09 -14.50
N ASN A 11 -24.10 -41.38 -14.55
CA ASN A 11 -23.77 -42.30 -15.64
C ASN A 11 -24.93 -42.42 -16.62
N ASP A 12 -26.15 -42.65 -16.09
CA ASP A 12 -27.27 -43.26 -16.82
C ASP A 12 -28.08 -42.26 -17.69
N TYR A 13 -27.40 -41.42 -18.47
CA TYR A 13 -28.05 -40.49 -19.39
C TYR A 13 -28.80 -41.24 -20.53
N PRO A 14 -30.03 -40.83 -20.90
CA PRO A 14 -30.78 -41.46 -21.99
C PRO A 14 -30.14 -41.33 -23.38
N ILE A 15 -29.21 -40.39 -23.53
CA ILE A 15 -28.41 -40.12 -24.73
C ILE A 15 -26.96 -39.96 -24.24
N LEU A 16 -26.02 -40.69 -24.83
CA LEU A 16 -24.61 -40.73 -24.42
C LEU A 16 -24.42 -41.10 -22.93
N PRO A 17 -24.76 -42.32 -22.48
CA PRO A 17 -24.45 -42.74 -21.12
C PRO A 17 -22.94 -42.80 -20.86
N LEU A 18 -22.51 -42.32 -19.69
CA LEU A 18 -21.15 -42.40 -19.16
C LEU A 18 -20.98 -43.64 -18.26
N ALA A 19 -19.74 -44.00 -17.92
CA ALA A 19 -19.41 -45.23 -17.21
C ALA A 19 -18.86 -45.03 -15.79
N GLN A 20 -18.18 -43.92 -15.47
CA GLN A 20 -17.41 -43.81 -14.21
C GLN A 20 -17.78 -42.68 -13.26
N CYS A 21 -18.60 -41.71 -13.67
CA CYS A 21 -18.97 -40.56 -12.83
C CYS A 21 -19.48 -40.97 -11.43
N THR A 22 -20.33 -42.00 -11.33
CA THR A 22 -20.81 -42.49 -10.02
C THR A 22 -19.71 -43.13 -9.16
N ASN A 23 -18.72 -43.78 -9.78
CA ASN A 23 -17.55 -44.34 -9.12
C ASN A 23 -16.61 -43.21 -8.65
N ASP A 24 -16.44 -42.16 -9.44
CA ASP A 24 -15.66 -40.97 -9.07
C ASP A 24 -16.22 -40.29 -7.81
N ALA A 25 -17.55 -40.13 -7.72
CA ALA A 25 -18.21 -39.66 -6.49
C ALA A 25 -17.97 -40.57 -5.27
N GLN A 26 -17.96 -41.90 -5.44
CA GLN A 26 -17.62 -42.82 -4.33
C GLN A 26 -16.15 -42.72 -3.90
N LYS A 27 -15.22 -42.44 -4.81
CA LYS A 27 -13.80 -42.19 -4.46
C LYS A 27 -13.66 -40.90 -3.66
N ILE A 28 -14.30 -39.82 -4.10
CA ILE A 28 -14.36 -38.53 -3.39
C ILE A 28 -14.98 -38.71 -2.00
N LYS A 29 -16.12 -39.41 -1.88
CA LYS A 29 -16.75 -39.73 -0.59
C LYS A 29 -15.82 -40.52 0.34
N SER A 30 -15.11 -41.51 -0.20
CA SER A 30 -14.18 -42.35 0.57
C SER A 30 -12.99 -41.54 1.07
N TYR A 31 -12.47 -40.64 0.23
CA TYR A 31 -11.44 -39.67 0.62
C TYR A 31 -11.95 -38.71 1.71
N LEU A 32 -13.08 -38.03 1.51
CA LEU A 32 -13.65 -37.12 2.51
C LEU A 32 -13.89 -37.82 3.84
N LYS A 33 -14.32 -39.10 3.83
CA LYS A 33 -14.49 -39.89 5.04
C LYS A 33 -13.17 -40.27 5.73
N SER A 34 -12.05 -40.33 5.01
CA SER A 34 -10.73 -40.51 5.63
C SER A 34 -10.23 -39.28 6.39
N LEU A 35 -10.90 -38.13 6.26
CA LEU A 35 -10.63 -36.89 7.01
C LEU A 35 -11.44 -36.77 8.31
N GLU A 36 -12.37 -37.71 8.58
CA GLU A 36 -13.27 -37.66 9.73
C GLU A 36 -12.56 -38.02 11.04
N GLY A 37 -12.73 -37.20 12.08
CA GLY A 37 -12.05 -37.34 13.37
C GLY A 37 -12.39 -36.24 14.37
N ASP A 38 -11.60 -36.11 15.45
CA ASP A 38 -11.89 -35.27 16.62
C ASP A 38 -12.12 -33.76 16.33
N HIS A 39 -11.77 -33.29 15.13
CA HIS A 39 -11.91 -31.89 14.72
C HIS A 39 -12.77 -31.67 13.46
N LEU A 40 -13.11 -32.74 12.72
CA LEU A 40 -13.89 -32.70 11.47
C LEU A 40 -14.99 -33.77 11.49
N THR A 41 -16.24 -33.34 11.37
CA THR A 41 -17.41 -34.21 11.21
C THR A 41 -17.96 -34.11 9.79
N LEU A 42 -18.17 -35.25 9.12
CA LEU A 42 -18.59 -35.28 7.73
C LEU A 42 -20.10 -35.52 7.59
N HIS A 43 -20.78 -34.65 6.85
CA HIS A 43 -22.15 -34.84 6.38
C HIS A 43 -22.14 -35.04 4.86
N THR A 44 -22.78 -36.09 4.34
CA THR A 44 -22.83 -36.34 2.88
C THR A 44 -24.26 -36.48 2.35
N LEU A 45 -24.58 -35.76 1.28
CA LEU A 45 -25.79 -35.96 0.47
C LEU A 45 -25.38 -36.45 -0.93
N GLU A 46 -25.83 -37.64 -1.32
CA GLU A 46 -25.50 -38.26 -2.61
C GLU A 46 -26.68 -38.24 -3.57
N LEU A 47 -26.51 -37.55 -4.71
CA LEU A 47 -27.46 -37.54 -5.81
C LEU A 47 -26.83 -38.29 -6.99
N LEU A 48 -27.14 -39.58 -7.09
CA LEU A 48 -26.62 -40.47 -8.14
C LEU A 48 -27.71 -40.80 -9.16
N ASN A 49 -27.34 -40.84 -10.45
CA ASN A 49 -28.19 -41.21 -11.57
C ASN A 49 -29.60 -40.59 -11.49
N GLU A 50 -30.65 -41.40 -11.34
CA GLU A 50 -32.05 -40.97 -11.35
C GLU A 50 -32.42 -39.97 -10.23
N LYS A 51 -31.58 -39.85 -9.21
CA LYS A 51 -31.75 -38.89 -8.10
C LYS A 51 -31.16 -37.53 -8.41
N ALA A 52 -30.29 -37.41 -9.40
CA ALA A 52 -29.57 -36.18 -9.76
C ALA A 52 -30.37 -35.26 -10.70
N THR A 53 -31.67 -35.11 -10.45
CA THR A 53 -32.54 -34.18 -11.20
C THR A 53 -32.22 -32.72 -10.82
N LYS A 54 -32.49 -31.77 -11.72
CA LYS A 54 -32.31 -30.33 -11.46
C LYS A 54 -32.91 -29.87 -10.12
N ALA A 55 -34.14 -30.29 -9.84
CA ALA A 55 -34.85 -29.95 -8.60
C ALA A 55 -34.18 -30.54 -7.34
N ASN A 56 -33.67 -31.76 -7.40
CA ASN A 56 -32.96 -32.37 -6.26
C ASN A 56 -31.58 -31.73 -6.05
N ILE A 57 -30.88 -31.32 -7.12
CA ILE A 57 -29.61 -30.59 -7.02
C ILE A 57 -29.85 -29.20 -6.40
N GLN A 58 -30.90 -28.50 -6.83
CA GLN A 58 -31.35 -27.25 -6.22
C GLN A 58 -31.61 -27.43 -4.71
N ALA A 59 -32.45 -28.39 -4.32
CA ALA A 59 -32.74 -28.67 -2.91
C ALA A 59 -31.48 -29.07 -2.11
N GLY A 60 -30.55 -29.80 -2.73
CA GLY A 60 -29.26 -30.11 -2.11
C GLY A 60 -28.43 -28.85 -1.77
N ILE A 61 -28.53 -27.80 -2.58
CA ILE A 61 -27.83 -26.53 -2.31
C ILE A 61 -28.63 -25.68 -1.31
N THR A 62 -29.95 -25.53 -1.50
CA THR A 62 -30.79 -24.65 -0.65
C THR A 62 -31.10 -25.21 0.73
N ASP A 63 -31.16 -26.54 0.89
CA ASP A 63 -31.69 -27.19 2.10
C ASP A 63 -30.60 -27.96 2.86
N PHE A 64 -29.50 -28.36 2.19
CA PHE A 64 -28.41 -29.14 2.79
C PHE A 64 -27.08 -28.36 2.89
N LEU A 65 -26.57 -27.76 1.80
CA LEU A 65 -25.36 -26.93 1.89
C LEU A 65 -25.55 -25.64 2.71
N SER A 66 -26.79 -25.14 2.80
CA SER A 66 -27.18 -24.01 3.65
C SER A 66 -27.04 -24.26 5.16
N GLN A 67 -26.83 -25.51 5.59
CA GLN A 67 -26.62 -25.88 6.99
C GLN A 67 -25.19 -25.60 7.49
N ALA A 68 -24.25 -25.30 6.58
CA ALA A 68 -22.88 -24.89 6.93
C ALA A 68 -22.87 -23.48 7.55
N GLY A 69 -22.26 -23.31 8.73
CA GLY A 69 -21.98 -22.00 9.32
C GLY A 69 -20.72 -21.33 8.73
N ASP A 70 -20.45 -20.08 9.11
CA ASP A 70 -19.28 -19.31 8.65
C ASP A 70 -17.93 -20.02 8.91
N GLU A 71 -17.88 -20.90 9.91
CA GLU A 71 -16.68 -21.66 10.27
C GLU A 71 -16.60 -23.06 9.64
N ASP A 72 -17.62 -23.49 8.90
CA ASP A 72 -17.75 -24.80 8.27
C ASP A 72 -17.35 -24.80 6.79
N VAL A 73 -17.32 -25.98 6.17
CA VAL A 73 -17.03 -26.19 4.74
C VAL A 73 -18.31 -26.64 4.02
N ALA A 74 -18.64 -25.96 2.91
CA ALA A 74 -19.69 -26.36 1.98
C ALA A 74 -19.04 -26.85 0.68
N PHE A 75 -19.19 -28.14 0.36
CA PHE A 75 -18.49 -28.80 -0.74
C PHE A 75 -19.48 -29.35 -1.77
N PHE A 76 -19.44 -28.83 -2.99
CA PHE A 76 -20.28 -29.27 -4.11
C PHE A 76 -19.46 -29.97 -5.18
N TYR A 77 -19.61 -31.28 -5.31
CA TYR A 77 -18.95 -32.07 -6.35
C TYR A 77 -19.95 -32.49 -7.42
N PHE A 78 -19.60 -32.31 -8.69
CA PHE A 78 -20.35 -32.80 -9.83
C PHE A 78 -19.45 -33.66 -10.72
N SER A 79 -19.95 -34.82 -11.16
CA SER A 79 -19.38 -35.52 -12.31
C SER A 79 -20.45 -36.02 -13.27
N GLY A 80 -20.33 -35.66 -14.53
CA GLY A 80 -21.34 -35.93 -15.55
C GLY A 80 -21.09 -35.11 -16.81
N HIS A 81 -22.10 -34.98 -17.65
CA HIS A 81 -22.01 -34.16 -18.86
C HIS A 81 -22.11 -32.67 -18.56
N GLY A 82 -21.18 -31.91 -19.13
CA GLY A 82 -21.39 -30.50 -19.48
C GLY A 82 -22.15 -30.36 -20.80
N ALA A 83 -22.82 -29.23 -20.98
CA ALA A 83 -23.51 -28.82 -22.19
C ALA A 83 -23.59 -27.29 -22.23
N GLN A 84 -24.03 -26.74 -23.37
CA GLN A 84 -24.36 -25.32 -23.43
C GLN A 84 -25.59 -25.06 -24.29
N GLU A 85 -26.19 -23.91 -24.03
CA GLU A 85 -27.47 -23.47 -24.56
C GLU A 85 -27.31 -22.08 -25.18
N VAL A 86 -27.99 -21.78 -26.30
CA VAL A 86 -28.02 -20.39 -26.79
C VAL A 86 -28.85 -19.53 -25.84
N THR A 87 -28.32 -18.38 -25.40
CA THR A 87 -29.00 -17.41 -24.52
C THR A 87 -30.37 -16.94 -25.03
N GLY A 88 -30.55 -16.92 -26.35
CA GLY A 88 -31.65 -16.20 -27.00
C GLY A 88 -31.50 -14.67 -26.94
N GLY A 89 -30.30 -14.14 -26.65
CA GLY A 89 -30.06 -12.71 -26.46
C GLY A 89 -30.62 -12.16 -25.14
N ARG A 90 -30.73 -13.02 -24.11
CA ARG A 90 -31.33 -12.67 -22.81
C ARG A 90 -30.36 -12.20 -21.74
N PHE A 91 -29.07 -12.45 -21.89
CA PHE A 91 -28.02 -12.18 -20.90
C PHE A 91 -26.98 -11.27 -21.55
N THR A 92 -26.80 -10.05 -21.03
CA THR A 92 -25.88 -9.07 -21.63
C THR A 92 -24.42 -9.35 -21.30
N ASP A 93 -24.16 -10.15 -20.26
CA ASP A 93 -22.84 -10.63 -19.86
C ASP A 93 -22.31 -11.82 -20.69
N GLU A 94 -23.09 -12.35 -21.64
CA GLU A 94 -22.69 -13.48 -22.51
C GLU A 94 -22.33 -13.02 -23.92
N HIS A 95 -21.04 -12.83 -24.18
CA HIS A 95 -20.54 -12.18 -25.40
C HIS A 95 -20.45 -13.11 -26.61
N ASP A 96 -20.41 -14.43 -26.43
CA ASP A 96 -20.57 -15.41 -27.52
C ASP A 96 -22.06 -15.78 -27.77
N GLY A 97 -22.95 -15.36 -26.86
CA GLY A 97 -24.38 -15.65 -26.89
C GLY A 97 -24.78 -17.01 -26.32
N MET A 98 -23.91 -17.70 -25.58
CA MET A 98 -24.11 -19.04 -25.02
C MET A 98 -24.34 -19.03 -23.49
N LEU A 99 -24.72 -20.17 -22.91
CA LEU A 99 -24.85 -20.40 -21.47
C LEU A 99 -24.24 -21.75 -21.10
N GLU A 100 -23.29 -21.74 -20.19
CA GLU A 100 -22.62 -22.95 -19.70
C GLU A 100 -23.51 -23.72 -18.72
N CYS A 101 -23.76 -25.00 -18.98
CA CYS A 101 -24.74 -25.81 -18.26
C CYS A 101 -24.19 -27.16 -17.81
N LEU A 102 -24.51 -27.55 -16.57
CA LEU A 102 -24.43 -28.93 -16.12
C LEU A 102 -25.70 -29.68 -16.57
N VAL A 103 -25.55 -30.90 -17.09
CA VAL A 103 -26.67 -31.75 -17.51
C VAL A 103 -27.10 -32.59 -16.32
N SER A 104 -28.21 -32.21 -15.69
CA SER A 104 -28.86 -33.03 -14.64
C SER A 104 -29.56 -34.25 -15.26
N TYR A 105 -30.01 -35.19 -14.44
CA TYR A 105 -30.74 -36.38 -14.91
C TYR A 105 -32.10 -35.99 -15.50
N TYR A 106 -32.46 -36.64 -16.62
CA TYR A 106 -33.70 -36.42 -17.35
C TYR A 106 -34.24 -37.74 -17.92
N GLU A 107 -35.57 -37.82 -18.09
CA GLU A 107 -36.20 -38.92 -18.84
C GLU A 107 -36.11 -38.66 -20.36
N LYS A 108 -36.07 -39.71 -21.18
CA LYS A 108 -35.84 -39.61 -22.63
C LYS A 108 -36.87 -38.74 -23.37
N GLU A 109 -38.08 -38.66 -22.83
CA GLU A 109 -39.22 -37.90 -23.35
C GLU A 109 -39.19 -36.42 -22.94
N GLN A 110 -38.33 -36.05 -21.97
CA GLN A 110 -38.16 -34.69 -21.47
C GLN A 110 -37.34 -33.84 -22.46
N LYS A 111 -37.86 -32.65 -22.81
CA LYS A 111 -37.27 -31.79 -23.86
C LYS A 111 -36.47 -30.61 -23.36
N SER A 112 -36.70 -30.19 -22.11
CA SER A 112 -36.10 -29.02 -21.48
C SER A 112 -36.17 -29.17 -19.94
N GLY A 113 -35.76 -28.16 -19.16
CA GLY A 113 -35.83 -28.16 -17.70
C GLY A 113 -34.78 -29.02 -16.97
N PHE A 114 -33.89 -29.71 -17.68
CA PHE A 114 -32.81 -30.53 -17.09
C PHE A 114 -31.41 -29.91 -17.16
N LEU A 115 -31.26 -28.78 -17.86
CA LEU A 115 -30.03 -27.98 -17.84
C LEU A 115 -30.00 -27.10 -16.59
N LEU A 116 -28.87 -27.10 -15.88
CA LEU A 116 -28.58 -26.22 -14.75
C LEU A 116 -27.43 -25.29 -15.16
N ALA A 117 -27.73 -24.02 -15.45
CA ALA A 117 -26.74 -23.05 -15.93
C ALA A 117 -25.81 -22.57 -14.81
N ASP A 118 -24.63 -22.07 -15.18
CA ASP A 118 -23.70 -21.34 -14.31
C ASP A 118 -24.40 -20.21 -13.55
N LYS A 119 -25.27 -19.45 -14.23
CA LYS A 119 -26.10 -18.37 -13.66
C LYS A 119 -27.03 -18.87 -12.56
N GLU A 120 -27.54 -20.09 -12.71
CA GLU A 120 -28.43 -20.71 -11.72
C GLU A 120 -27.64 -21.24 -10.52
N LEU A 121 -26.44 -21.80 -10.74
CA LEU A 121 -25.52 -22.17 -9.65
C LEU A 121 -25.05 -20.95 -8.86
N ARG A 122 -24.68 -19.87 -9.56
CA ARG A 122 -24.35 -18.56 -8.98
C ARG A 122 -25.49 -18.02 -8.12
N TYR A 123 -26.73 -18.09 -8.63
CA TYR A 123 -27.92 -17.74 -7.87
C TYR A 123 -28.08 -18.62 -6.63
N LEU A 124 -28.05 -19.95 -6.77
CA LEU A 124 -28.23 -20.88 -5.65
C LEU A 124 -27.18 -20.69 -4.55
N PHE A 125 -25.92 -20.44 -4.91
CA PHE A 125 -24.87 -20.11 -3.95
C PHE A 125 -25.07 -18.73 -3.29
N SER A 126 -25.59 -17.72 -4.00
CA SER A 126 -25.88 -16.41 -3.39
C SER A 126 -27.01 -16.47 -2.34
N GLN A 127 -27.88 -17.47 -2.39
CA GLN A 127 -28.94 -17.69 -1.40
C GLN A 127 -28.47 -18.40 -0.11
N LEU A 128 -27.20 -18.82 -0.01
CA LEU A 128 -26.67 -19.43 1.21
C LEU A 128 -26.58 -18.38 2.36
N PRO A 129 -27.22 -18.61 3.52
CA PRO A 129 -27.45 -17.57 4.53
C PRO A 129 -26.19 -17.18 5.32
N ASN A 130 -25.29 -18.13 5.54
CA ASN A 130 -23.98 -17.96 6.18
C ASN A 130 -22.90 -17.84 5.10
N ASP A 131 -21.66 -17.47 5.44
CA ASP A 131 -20.52 -17.42 4.52
C ASP A 131 -19.48 -18.53 4.81
N PRO A 132 -19.83 -19.81 4.57
CA PRO A 132 -18.93 -20.94 4.82
C PRO A 132 -17.76 -20.95 3.83
N HIS A 133 -16.76 -21.80 4.10
CA HIS A 133 -15.71 -22.13 3.14
C HIS A 133 -16.32 -22.92 1.96
N LEU A 134 -16.83 -22.21 0.96
CA LEU A 134 -17.56 -22.75 -0.18
C LEU A 134 -16.62 -23.19 -1.31
N VAL A 135 -16.72 -24.47 -1.69
CA VAL A 135 -15.90 -25.10 -2.74
C VAL A 135 -16.81 -25.83 -3.71
N SER A 136 -16.58 -25.66 -5.02
CA SER A 136 -17.22 -26.45 -6.07
C SER A 136 -16.17 -27.16 -6.95
N VAL A 137 -16.44 -28.40 -7.36
CA VAL A 137 -15.51 -29.26 -8.09
C VAL A 137 -16.25 -29.97 -9.22
N PHE A 138 -16.01 -29.60 -10.48
CA PHE A 138 -16.70 -30.18 -11.64
C PHE A 138 -15.78 -31.08 -12.46
N ASP A 139 -16.00 -32.40 -12.37
CA ASP A 139 -15.47 -33.41 -13.28
C ASP A 139 -16.42 -33.61 -14.47
N SER A 140 -16.49 -32.57 -15.30
CA SER A 140 -17.25 -32.44 -16.55
C SER A 140 -16.49 -31.53 -17.54
N CYS A 141 -16.85 -31.53 -18.82
CA CYS A 141 -16.30 -30.54 -19.75
C CYS A 141 -16.94 -29.17 -19.57
N HIS A 142 -16.15 -28.10 -19.73
CA HIS A 142 -16.65 -26.80 -20.18
C HIS A 142 -16.90 -26.82 -21.69
N SER A 143 -17.64 -25.83 -22.20
CA SER A 143 -18.28 -25.92 -23.51
C SER A 143 -17.70 -25.00 -24.58
N GLY A 144 -16.38 -24.85 -24.69
CA GLY A 144 -15.79 -24.09 -25.80
C GLY A 144 -16.09 -24.67 -27.21
N ASP A 145 -15.88 -23.85 -28.25
CA ASP A 145 -16.25 -24.02 -29.68
C ASP A 145 -15.77 -25.27 -30.46
N ILE A 146 -15.26 -26.33 -29.83
CA ILE A 146 -14.72 -27.50 -30.53
C ILE A 146 -15.85 -28.44 -31.03
N VAL A 147 -16.63 -27.94 -31.98
CA VAL A 147 -17.81 -28.61 -32.57
C VAL A 147 -17.48 -29.47 -33.81
N ARG A 148 -16.20 -29.59 -34.20
CA ARG A 148 -15.79 -30.15 -35.52
C ARG A 148 -14.88 -31.38 -35.54
N SER A 149 -14.45 -31.95 -34.41
CA SER A 149 -13.52 -33.10 -34.40
C SER A 149 -14.05 -34.38 -33.75
N ALA A 150 -14.94 -34.28 -32.75
CA ALA A 150 -15.50 -35.41 -31.99
C ALA A 150 -16.50 -36.26 -32.81
N THR A 151 -15.98 -36.96 -33.83
CA THR A 151 -16.72 -37.99 -34.56
C THR A 151 -16.71 -39.32 -33.79
N SER A 152 -17.53 -40.28 -34.21
CA SER A 152 -17.72 -41.60 -33.56
C SER A 152 -16.50 -42.54 -33.63
N LYS A 153 -15.28 -42.00 -33.76
CA LYS A 153 -14.00 -42.72 -33.67
C LYS A 153 -13.40 -42.72 -32.26
N ASP A 154 -13.68 -41.73 -31.41
CA ASP A 154 -13.05 -41.67 -30.07
C ASP A 154 -13.48 -42.82 -29.13
N LEU A 155 -14.65 -43.42 -29.36
CA LEU A 155 -15.12 -44.65 -28.71
C LEU A 155 -14.18 -45.87 -28.91
N ILE A 156 -13.20 -45.80 -29.81
CA ILE A 156 -12.32 -46.93 -30.18
C ILE A 156 -11.14 -47.07 -29.19
N ASN A 157 -10.81 -46.04 -28.41
CA ASN A 157 -9.58 -45.99 -27.59
C ASN A 157 -9.82 -45.99 -26.06
N ASN A 158 -10.92 -46.56 -25.57
CA ASN A 158 -11.26 -46.69 -24.13
C ASN A 158 -11.43 -45.37 -23.33
N TYR A 159 -11.47 -44.21 -23.99
CA TYR A 159 -11.77 -42.91 -23.37
C TYR A 159 -13.17 -42.42 -23.81
N GLN A 160 -13.88 -41.72 -22.93
CA GLN A 160 -15.14 -41.02 -23.22
C GLN A 160 -15.04 -39.55 -22.82
N VAL A 161 -15.78 -38.67 -23.50
CA VAL A 161 -15.81 -37.22 -23.27
C VAL A 161 -16.99 -36.86 -22.38
N LYS A 162 -16.76 -36.13 -21.28
CA LYS A 162 -17.81 -35.69 -20.35
C LYS A 162 -18.58 -34.45 -20.86
N ARG A 163 -19.07 -34.47 -22.11
CA ARG A 163 -19.88 -33.42 -22.76
C ARG A 163 -20.98 -33.96 -23.68
N MET A 164 -22.14 -33.31 -23.70
CA MET A 164 -23.17 -33.53 -24.73
C MET A 164 -22.74 -32.93 -26.08
N SER A 165 -23.10 -33.57 -27.19
CA SER A 165 -22.74 -33.09 -28.53
C SER A 165 -23.70 -32.02 -29.07
N GLY A 166 -23.15 -30.89 -29.49
CA GLY A 166 -23.89 -29.78 -30.09
C GLY A 166 -24.30 -28.69 -29.09
N TYR A 167 -25.24 -27.85 -29.51
CA TYR A 167 -25.78 -26.74 -28.73
C TYR A 167 -27.28 -26.96 -28.47
N PHE A 168 -27.75 -26.67 -27.26
CA PHE A 168 -29.18 -26.67 -26.92
C PHE A 168 -29.84 -25.36 -27.36
N VAL A 169 -31.13 -25.44 -27.74
CA VAL A 169 -31.95 -24.25 -28.03
C VAL A 169 -32.35 -23.56 -26.73
N ALA A 170 -32.52 -22.23 -26.78
CA ALA A 170 -32.90 -21.43 -25.63
C ALA A 170 -34.21 -21.93 -25.00
N ARG A 171 -34.17 -22.32 -23.72
CA ARG A 171 -35.35 -22.63 -22.90
C ARG A 171 -36.29 -21.44 -22.75
N ASP A 172 -37.49 -21.69 -22.23
CA ASP A 172 -38.37 -20.60 -21.77
C ASP A 172 -37.78 -19.91 -20.52
N TYR A 173 -38.03 -18.62 -20.32
CA TYR A 173 -37.47 -17.92 -19.16
C TYR A 173 -37.98 -18.48 -17.83
N SER A 174 -39.20 -19.05 -17.82
CA SER A 174 -39.77 -19.76 -16.67
C SER A 174 -39.08 -21.11 -16.33
N GLU A 175 -38.03 -21.51 -17.06
CA GLU A 175 -37.20 -22.67 -16.72
C GLU A 175 -35.88 -22.30 -15.99
N PHE A 176 -35.63 -21.01 -15.72
CA PHE A 176 -34.52 -20.55 -14.89
C PHE A 176 -34.94 -20.43 -13.41
N ILE A 177 -34.18 -21.02 -12.49
CA ILE A 177 -34.51 -21.10 -11.05
C ILE A 177 -34.81 -19.73 -10.40
N PHE A 178 -34.28 -18.63 -10.93
CA PHE A 178 -34.49 -17.27 -10.42
C PHE A 178 -35.67 -16.50 -11.06
N HIS A 179 -36.47 -17.11 -11.95
CA HIS A 179 -37.47 -16.40 -12.78
C HIS A 179 -38.52 -15.60 -11.99
N ASP A 180 -38.89 -16.04 -10.79
CA ASP A 180 -39.87 -15.37 -9.93
C ASP A 180 -39.30 -14.18 -9.15
N GLN A 181 -37.96 -14.10 -9.05
CA GLN A 181 -37.27 -13.05 -8.28
C GLN A 181 -36.61 -12.00 -9.20
N LEU A 182 -36.19 -12.41 -10.40
CA LEU A 182 -35.59 -11.54 -11.41
C LEU A 182 -36.43 -11.59 -12.69
N PRO A 183 -37.12 -10.50 -13.07
CA PRO A 183 -37.82 -10.41 -14.35
C PRO A 183 -36.87 -10.43 -15.54
N GLU A 184 -37.29 -11.05 -16.65
CA GLU A 184 -36.50 -11.20 -17.88
C GLU A 184 -35.98 -9.86 -18.43
N ASP A 185 -36.77 -8.79 -18.31
CA ASP A 185 -36.41 -7.44 -18.78
C ASP A 185 -35.21 -6.84 -18.04
N HIS A 186 -34.97 -7.21 -16.77
CA HIS A 186 -33.78 -6.77 -16.05
C HIS A 186 -32.52 -7.44 -16.61
N VAL A 187 -32.56 -8.76 -16.81
CA VAL A 187 -31.40 -9.55 -17.30
C VAL A 187 -31.06 -9.21 -18.76
N LYS A 188 -32.06 -8.78 -19.55
CA LYS A 188 -31.88 -8.24 -20.91
C LYS A 188 -31.28 -6.83 -20.96
N THR A 189 -31.24 -6.09 -19.85
CA THR A 189 -30.85 -4.67 -19.83
C THR A 189 -29.67 -4.35 -18.91
N GLN A 190 -29.33 -5.26 -17.99
CA GLN A 190 -28.25 -5.14 -17.03
C GLN A 190 -27.49 -6.48 -16.94
N PRO A 191 -26.16 -6.48 -16.80
CA PRO A 191 -25.39 -7.70 -16.56
C PRO A 191 -25.96 -8.47 -15.35
N LEU A 192 -26.13 -9.79 -15.47
CA LEU A 192 -26.58 -10.59 -14.32
C LEU A 192 -25.56 -10.53 -13.16
N SER A 193 -24.32 -10.13 -13.47
CA SER A 193 -23.27 -9.90 -12.48
C SER A 193 -23.55 -8.77 -11.49
N GLU A 194 -24.31 -7.75 -11.88
CA GLU A 194 -24.77 -6.66 -10.99
C GLU A 194 -26.02 -7.06 -10.20
N LEU A 195 -26.90 -7.85 -10.82
CA LEU A 195 -28.17 -8.31 -10.23
C LEU A 195 -27.98 -9.42 -9.18
N ILE A 196 -26.97 -10.27 -9.35
CA ILE A 196 -26.64 -11.39 -8.45
C ILE A 196 -25.13 -11.34 -8.13
N PRO A 197 -24.69 -10.75 -7.00
CA PRO A 197 -23.27 -10.80 -6.63
C PRO A 197 -22.79 -12.24 -6.43
N PHE A 198 -21.55 -12.54 -6.83
CA PHE A 198 -20.93 -13.82 -6.51
C PHE A 198 -20.65 -13.91 -5.00
N LYS A 199 -21.01 -15.05 -4.39
CA LYS A 199 -20.59 -15.40 -3.03
C LYS A 199 -19.14 -15.89 -3.01
N ASN A 200 -18.40 -15.58 -1.94
CA ASN A 200 -16.98 -15.90 -1.86
C ASN A 200 -16.74 -17.42 -1.87
N SER A 201 -16.13 -17.92 -2.93
CA SER A 201 -16.05 -19.36 -3.22
C SER A 201 -14.87 -19.72 -4.12
N VAL A 202 -14.39 -20.97 -3.99
CA VAL A 202 -13.43 -21.55 -4.94
C VAL A 202 -14.16 -22.51 -5.86
N HIS A 203 -13.93 -22.34 -7.16
CA HIS A 203 -14.37 -23.26 -8.19
C HIS A 203 -13.18 -23.97 -8.82
N LEU A 204 -13.20 -25.31 -8.83
CA LEU A 204 -12.23 -26.16 -9.53
C LEU A 204 -12.92 -26.87 -10.70
N ALA A 205 -12.33 -26.75 -11.88
CA ALA A 205 -12.81 -27.32 -13.12
C ALA A 205 -11.81 -28.32 -13.70
N ALA A 206 -12.33 -29.36 -14.36
CA ALA A 206 -11.53 -30.49 -14.82
C ALA A 206 -10.63 -30.21 -16.03
N CYS A 207 -10.95 -29.21 -16.84
CA CYS A 207 -10.24 -28.85 -18.06
C CYS A 207 -10.40 -27.35 -18.34
N ARG A 208 -9.55 -26.79 -19.20
CA ARG A 208 -9.77 -25.46 -19.79
C ARG A 208 -10.96 -25.49 -20.76
N ASP A 209 -11.48 -24.34 -21.10
CA ASP A 209 -12.69 -24.20 -21.93
C ASP A 209 -12.48 -24.67 -23.38
N ARG A 210 -11.23 -24.60 -23.89
CA ARG A 210 -10.81 -25.16 -25.19
C ARG A 210 -10.09 -26.52 -25.07
N GLU A 211 -10.36 -27.24 -24.00
CA GLU A 211 -9.99 -28.65 -23.80
C GLU A 211 -11.25 -29.49 -23.55
N LEU A 212 -11.09 -30.76 -23.16
CA LEU A 212 -12.18 -31.66 -22.78
C LEU A 212 -11.81 -32.38 -21.48
N SER A 213 -12.78 -32.62 -20.61
CA SER A 213 -12.67 -33.60 -19.54
C SER A 213 -13.02 -34.99 -20.07
N TRP A 214 -12.21 -35.98 -19.70
CA TRP A 214 -12.39 -37.36 -20.12
C TRP A 214 -12.55 -38.28 -18.92
N GLU A 215 -13.22 -39.42 -19.15
CA GLU A 215 -13.07 -40.61 -18.31
C GLU A 215 -12.50 -41.78 -19.13
N ASP A 216 -11.87 -42.71 -18.42
CA ASP A 216 -11.46 -44.02 -18.91
C ASP A 216 -11.92 -45.13 -17.94
N SER A 217 -11.52 -46.38 -18.19
CA SER A 217 -11.88 -47.54 -17.35
C SER A 217 -11.58 -47.44 -15.84
N GLN A 218 -10.74 -46.50 -15.39
CA GLN A 218 -10.41 -46.27 -13.97
C GLN A 218 -11.10 -45.03 -13.36
N GLY A 219 -11.70 -44.16 -14.16
CA GLY A 219 -12.36 -42.94 -13.67
C GLY A 219 -12.24 -41.73 -14.59
N GLY A 220 -12.89 -40.64 -14.17
CA GLY A 220 -12.60 -39.27 -14.58
C GLY A 220 -11.16 -38.91 -14.29
N ILE A 221 -10.48 -38.36 -15.28
CA ILE A 221 -9.04 -38.09 -15.22
C ILE A 221 -8.73 -37.01 -14.18
N PHE A 222 -9.58 -35.99 -14.08
CA PHE A 222 -9.45 -34.94 -13.07
C PHE A 222 -9.63 -35.47 -11.65
N THR A 223 -10.68 -36.25 -11.37
CA THR A 223 -10.88 -36.85 -10.05
C THR A 223 -9.73 -37.80 -9.67
N ARG A 224 -9.23 -38.60 -10.63
CA ARG A 224 -8.05 -39.48 -10.40
C ARG A 224 -6.80 -38.65 -10.07
N TYR A 225 -6.57 -37.56 -10.78
CA TYR A 225 -5.46 -36.63 -10.50
C TYR A 225 -5.60 -35.96 -9.13
N LEU A 226 -6.74 -35.34 -8.84
CA LEU A 226 -7.02 -34.63 -7.60
C LEU A 226 -6.77 -35.53 -6.38
N LEU A 227 -7.31 -36.75 -6.39
CA LEU A 227 -7.13 -37.72 -5.31
C LEU A 227 -5.68 -38.22 -5.20
N THR A 228 -4.97 -38.39 -6.32
CA THR A 228 -3.54 -38.77 -6.31
C THR A 228 -2.68 -37.68 -5.68
N LEU A 229 -2.95 -36.42 -6.01
CA LEU A 229 -2.21 -35.27 -5.45
C LEU A 229 -2.54 -35.04 -3.97
N LEU A 230 -3.82 -35.17 -3.58
CA LEU A 230 -4.24 -35.04 -2.18
C LEU A 230 -3.63 -36.15 -1.30
N ALA A 231 -3.50 -37.37 -1.81
CA ALA A 231 -2.77 -38.44 -1.15
C ALA A 231 -1.26 -38.16 -1.07
N ALA A 232 -0.64 -37.69 -2.16
CA ALA A 232 0.80 -37.38 -2.21
C ALA A 232 1.23 -36.12 -1.43
N THR A 233 0.27 -35.41 -0.81
CA THR A 233 0.50 -34.19 -0.02
C THR A 233 -0.12 -34.23 1.37
N ASP A 234 -0.65 -35.38 1.81
CA ASP A 234 -1.40 -35.55 3.07
C ASP A 234 -2.54 -34.51 3.23
N SER A 235 -3.14 -34.11 2.11
CA SER A 235 -4.10 -33.00 1.97
C SER A 235 -3.61 -31.61 2.43
N GLN A 236 -2.33 -31.46 2.77
CA GLN A 236 -1.70 -30.19 3.16
C GLN A 236 -1.30 -29.38 1.91
N ILE A 237 -2.30 -28.95 1.16
CA ILE A 237 -2.13 -28.30 -0.15
C ILE A 237 -3.11 -27.13 -0.31
N SER A 238 -2.66 -26.05 -0.95
CA SER A 238 -3.52 -24.93 -1.34
C SER A 238 -4.30 -25.23 -2.62
N TYR A 239 -5.39 -24.52 -2.88
CA TYR A 239 -6.10 -24.66 -4.18
C TYR A 239 -5.16 -24.36 -5.35
N GLN A 240 -4.37 -23.28 -5.29
CA GLN A 240 -3.44 -22.87 -6.35
C GLN A 240 -2.43 -23.95 -6.73
N GLU A 241 -1.92 -24.71 -5.77
CA GLU A 241 -1.06 -25.87 -6.03
C GLU A 241 -1.82 -26.98 -6.80
N ILE A 242 -3.10 -27.24 -6.50
CA ILE A 242 -3.92 -28.22 -7.24
C ILE A 242 -4.05 -27.86 -8.74
N ALA A 243 -3.96 -26.58 -9.12
CA ALA A 243 -3.78 -26.21 -10.54
C ALA A 243 -2.32 -26.40 -11.00
N ARG A 244 -1.35 -25.90 -10.23
CA ARG A 244 0.08 -25.88 -10.59
C ARG A 244 0.64 -27.26 -10.95
N TRP A 245 0.37 -28.24 -10.09
CA TRP A 245 0.85 -29.62 -10.21
C TRP A 245 0.29 -30.36 -11.43
N ALA A 246 -0.85 -29.90 -11.96
CA ALA A 246 -1.58 -30.58 -13.01
C ALA A 246 -0.78 -30.58 -14.34
N ASN A 247 -0.17 -29.44 -14.67
CA ASN A 247 0.69 -29.23 -15.85
C ASN A 247 1.85 -30.25 -15.97
N ILE A 248 2.32 -30.81 -14.85
CA ILE A 248 3.45 -31.75 -14.82
C ILE A 248 3.00 -33.20 -14.57
N SER A 249 2.05 -33.42 -13.66
CA SER A 249 1.70 -34.77 -13.19
C SER A 249 0.62 -35.47 -14.01
N LEU A 250 -0.29 -34.75 -14.69
CA LEU A 250 -1.34 -35.37 -15.51
C LEU A 250 -0.80 -36.21 -16.68
N LYS A 251 0.42 -35.93 -17.14
CA LYS A 251 1.11 -36.72 -18.17
C LYS A 251 1.44 -38.15 -17.72
N ASN A 252 1.48 -38.40 -16.41
CA ASN A 252 1.63 -39.74 -15.84
C ASN A 252 0.26 -40.45 -15.69
N ILE A 253 -0.85 -39.72 -15.92
CA ILE A 253 -2.23 -40.14 -15.65
C ILE A 253 -3.01 -40.33 -16.96
N THR A 254 -2.65 -39.60 -18.02
CA THR A 254 -3.21 -39.75 -19.37
C THR A 254 -2.32 -39.17 -20.48
N GLU A 255 -2.55 -39.62 -21.72
CA GLU A 255 -2.04 -39.02 -22.96
C GLU A 255 -2.98 -37.93 -23.53
N LYS A 256 -4.22 -37.81 -23.02
CA LYS A 256 -5.21 -36.84 -23.49
C LYS A 256 -4.88 -35.42 -22.97
N LYS A 257 -5.07 -34.39 -23.80
CA LYS A 257 -4.95 -32.99 -23.37
C LYS A 257 -6.12 -32.62 -22.45
N GLN A 258 -5.81 -32.43 -21.18
CA GLN A 258 -6.73 -31.99 -20.12
C GLN A 258 -5.90 -31.26 -19.04
N THR A 259 -6.30 -30.04 -18.69
CA THR A 259 -5.60 -29.18 -17.74
C THR A 259 -6.62 -28.53 -16.79
N PRO A 260 -6.76 -29.00 -15.55
CA PRO A 260 -7.61 -28.39 -14.53
C PRO A 260 -7.36 -26.90 -14.33
N THR A 261 -8.43 -26.15 -14.10
CA THR A 261 -8.41 -24.71 -13.84
C THR A 261 -9.09 -24.41 -12.50
N ILE A 262 -8.75 -23.27 -11.92
CA ILE A 262 -9.28 -22.83 -10.62
C ILE A 262 -9.62 -21.35 -10.70
N SER A 263 -10.83 -21.03 -10.25
CA SER A 263 -11.34 -19.67 -10.14
C SER A 263 -11.71 -19.38 -8.68
N VAL A 264 -11.57 -18.11 -8.28
CA VAL A 264 -12.04 -17.60 -7.00
C VAL A 264 -13.09 -16.55 -7.31
N GLN A 265 -14.35 -16.85 -6.97
CA GLN A 265 -15.50 -16.02 -7.24
C GLN A 265 -15.90 -15.26 -5.96
N GLY A 266 -16.36 -14.02 -6.10
CA GLY A 266 -16.83 -13.20 -4.98
C GLY A 266 -15.72 -12.66 -4.06
N GLY A 267 -15.92 -11.47 -3.51
CA GLY A 267 -15.00 -10.88 -2.52
C GLY A 267 -15.24 -11.44 -1.12
N GLY A 268 -14.17 -11.85 -0.42
CA GLY A 268 -14.23 -12.38 0.94
C GLY A 268 -12.88 -12.94 1.41
N LYS A 269 -12.89 -13.77 2.45
CA LYS A 269 -11.68 -14.33 3.09
C LYS A 269 -10.98 -15.41 2.24
N LEU A 270 -11.72 -16.10 1.38
CA LEU A 270 -11.27 -17.28 0.64
C LEU A 270 -10.53 -16.87 -0.64
N THR A 271 -9.34 -17.46 -0.84
CA THR A 271 -8.36 -17.10 -1.88
C THR A 271 -7.76 -18.35 -2.55
N SER A 272 -7.01 -18.18 -3.64
CA SER A 272 -6.36 -19.29 -4.34
C SER A 272 -5.29 -19.99 -3.48
N VAL A 273 -4.60 -19.23 -2.61
CA VAL A 273 -3.60 -19.76 -1.67
C VAL A 273 -4.22 -20.37 -0.41
N SER A 274 -5.54 -20.32 -0.23
CA SER A 274 -6.21 -20.92 0.91
C SER A 274 -6.07 -22.46 0.90
N PRO A 275 -6.02 -23.11 2.08
CA PRO A 275 -5.87 -24.55 2.17
C PRO A 275 -7.12 -25.31 1.70
N TRP A 276 -6.88 -26.45 1.05
CA TRP A 276 -7.90 -27.40 0.65
C TRP A 276 -8.78 -27.79 1.85
N LEU A 277 -10.10 -27.61 1.69
CA LEU A 277 -11.16 -27.87 2.68
C LEU A 277 -10.87 -27.37 4.11
N LYS A 278 -10.11 -26.26 4.27
CA LYS A 278 -9.73 -25.68 5.57
C LYS A 278 -8.89 -26.64 6.45
N LEU A 279 -8.25 -27.66 5.85
CA LEU A 279 -7.56 -28.76 6.56
C LEU A 279 -6.15 -28.44 7.06
N SER A 280 -5.62 -27.25 6.76
CA SER A 280 -4.32 -26.81 7.28
C SER A 280 -4.48 -25.62 8.19
N SER A 281 -3.93 -25.71 9.40
CA SER A 281 -3.74 -24.57 10.30
C SER A 281 -2.46 -23.79 10.01
N VAL A 282 -1.66 -24.21 9.02
CA VAL A 282 -0.48 -23.47 8.58
C VAL A 282 -0.93 -22.32 7.69
N HIS A 283 -0.58 -21.09 8.06
CA HIS A 283 -0.69 -19.94 7.16
C HIS A 283 0.37 -20.06 6.05
N THR A 284 0.14 -20.93 5.06
CA THR A 284 0.95 -21.05 3.84
C THR A 284 0.93 -19.79 2.97
N ALA A 285 0.17 -18.76 3.36
CA ALA A 285 0.33 -17.40 2.87
C ALA A 285 1.71 -16.78 3.22
N GLU A 286 2.24 -17.04 4.42
CA GLU A 286 3.58 -16.57 4.86
C GLU A 286 4.71 -17.44 4.31
N ARG A 287 4.41 -18.68 3.95
CA ARG A 287 5.34 -19.59 3.26
C ARG A 287 4.71 -20.11 1.98
N GLY A 288 4.87 -19.33 0.90
CA GLY A 288 4.74 -19.80 -0.48
C GLY A 288 5.82 -20.85 -0.76
N GLY A 289 5.65 -22.03 -0.18
CA GLY A 289 6.65 -23.10 -0.09
C GLY A 289 7.11 -23.52 -1.47
N VAL A 290 8.41 -23.33 -1.72
CA VAL A 290 9.03 -23.89 -2.91
C VAL A 290 9.23 -25.37 -2.64
N TYR A 291 8.91 -26.21 -3.62
CA TYR A 291 9.08 -27.66 -3.48
C TYR A 291 9.92 -28.19 -4.62
N ALA A 292 10.88 -29.06 -4.28
CA ALA A 292 11.56 -29.91 -5.24
C ALA A 292 10.75 -31.20 -5.43
N VAL A 293 10.52 -31.53 -6.70
CA VAL A 293 9.52 -32.50 -7.15
C VAL A 293 10.04 -33.23 -8.38
N HIS A 294 9.63 -34.49 -8.59
CA HIS A 294 10.17 -35.34 -9.65
C HIS A 294 9.18 -35.59 -10.78
N ASN A 295 9.65 -35.54 -12.03
CA ASN A 295 8.86 -35.89 -13.22
C ASN A 295 9.58 -36.98 -14.05
N GLN A 296 8.84 -38.02 -14.44
CA GLN A 296 9.35 -39.08 -15.28
C GLN A 296 9.70 -38.54 -16.67
N GLY A 297 11.00 -38.42 -16.97
CA GLY A 297 11.52 -37.91 -18.24
C GLY A 297 12.14 -36.50 -18.15
N LYS A 298 11.83 -35.70 -17.12
CA LYS A 298 12.57 -34.44 -16.81
C LYS A 298 13.53 -34.55 -15.63
N GLY A 299 13.29 -35.42 -14.65
CA GLY A 299 14.08 -35.48 -13.41
C GLY A 299 13.51 -34.57 -12.31
N TRP A 300 14.38 -34.05 -11.44
CA TRP A 300 14.01 -33.16 -10.33
C TRP A 300 13.94 -31.69 -10.77
N TYR A 301 12.92 -30.97 -10.33
CA TYR A 301 12.71 -29.55 -10.62
C TYR A 301 12.03 -28.84 -9.44
N LEU A 302 12.21 -27.52 -9.34
CA LEU A 302 11.46 -26.65 -8.45
C LEU A 302 10.11 -26.27 -9.04
N THR A 303 9.14 -26.06 -8.16
CA THR A 303 7.83 -25.48 -8.51
C THR A 303 7.90 -24.06 -9.06
N ILE A 304 8.99 -23.30 -8.88
CA ILE A 304 9.16 -21.91 -9.34
C ILE A 304 10.27 -21.76 -10.41
N GLY A 305 10.18 -20.70 -11.22
CA GLY A 305 11.13 -20.38 -12.30
C GLY A 305 11.52 -18.90 -12.34
N SER A 306 12.01 -18.45 -13.50
CA SER A 306 12.61 -17.11 -13.67
C SER A 306 11.66 -15.91 -13.47
N LEU A 307 10.32 -16.10 -13.46
CA LEU A 307 9.33 -15.10 -13.01
C LEU A 307 9.32 -14.85 -11.49
N ARG A 308 10.07 -15.66 -10.73
CA ARG A 308 10.43 -15.40 -9.32
C ARG A 308 11.91 -15.02 -9.19
N GLY A 309 12.59 -14.76 -10.31
CA GLY A 309 14.00 -14.37 -10.41
C GLY A 309 15.01 -15.52 -10.43
N ILE A 310 14.57 -16.78 -10.43
CA ILE A 310 15.42 -17.98 -10.49
C ILE A 310 16.30 -17.98 -11.75
N LYS A 311 17.58 -18.38 -11.60
CA LYS A 311 18.58 -18.41 -12.67
C LYS A 311 19.31 -19.75 -12.66
N GLU A 312 19.96 -20.08 -13.78
CA GLU A 312 20.96 -21.15 -13.82
C GLU A 312 22.03 -20.90 -12.73
N GLY A 313 22.40 -21.94 -11.98
CA GLY A 313 23.35 -21.85 -10.89
C GLY A 313 22.79 -21.38 -9.53
N THR A 314 21.52 -20.97 -9.43
CA THR A 314 20.87 -20.67 -8.13
C THR A 314 21.02 -21.87 -7.18
N PRO A 315 21.58 -21.70 -5.96
CA PRO A 315 21.68 -22.77 -4.96
C PRO A 315 20.34 -23.00 -4.25
N VAL A 316 20.04 -24.26 -3.95
CA VAL A 316 18.72 -24.69 -3.46
C VAL A 316 18.89 -25.75 -2.39
N SER A 317 18.58 -25.41 -1.14
CA SER A 317 18.69 -26.30 0.01
C SER A 317 17.36 -27.01 0.29
N LEU A 318 17.31 -28.32 0.05
CA LEU A 318 16.14 -29.17 0.28
C LEU A 318 16.19 -29.79 1.67
N ASP A 319 15.07 -29.74 2.40
CA ASP A 319 14.86 -30.54 3.61
C ASP A 319 14.46 -31.97 3.23
N VAL A 320 15.31 -32.94 3.60
CA VAL A 320 15.17 -34.38 3.35
C VAL A 320 15.05 -35.10 4.68
N ASP A 321 13.81 -35.30 5.11
CA ASP A 321 13.43 -35.95 6.37
C ASP A 321 14.22 -35.38 7.59
N GLY A 322 14.41 -34.04 7.62
CA GLY A 322 15.12 -33.29 8.67
C GLY A 322 16.60 -32.96 8.38
N ASN A 323 17.10 -33.28 7.18
CA ASN A 323 18.50 -33.06 6.77
C ASN A 323 18.56 -32.15 5.54
N MET A 324 19.33 -31.06 5.60
CA MET A 324 19.49 -30.16 4.47
C MET A 324 20.52 -30.68 3.46
N ILE A 325 20.12 -30.87 2.19
CA ILE A 325 21.04 -31.04 1.06
C ILE A 325 20.99 -29.81 0.14
N THR A 326 22.12 -29.35 -0.40
CA THR A 326 22.14 -28.17 -1.29
C THR A 326 22.44 -28.56 -2.73
N LEU A 327 21.41 -28.51 -3.57
CA LEU A 327 21.47 -28.69 -5.02
C LEU A 327 21.66 -27.34 -5.72
N LYS A 328 21.74 -27.37 -7.05
CA LYS A 328 21.72 -26.19 -7.93
C LYS A 328 20.67 -26.29 -9.01
N VAL A 329 20.18 -25.13 -9.45
CA VAL A 329 19.40 -25.01 -10.68
C VAL A 329 20.30 -25.21 -11.91
N THR A 330 19.87 -26.05 -12.85
CA THR A 330 20.58 -26.39 -14.10
C THR A 330 19.92 -25.82 -15.35
N ASP A 331 18.64 -25.44 -15.28
CA ASP A 331 17.89 -24.70 -16.31
C ASP A 331 16.72 -23.96 -15.63
N ALA A 332 16.31 -22.80 -16.15
CA ALA A 332 15.24 -21.98 -15.59
C ALA A 332 14.21 -21.62 -16.66
N GLU A 333 13.11 -22.38 -16.74
CA GLU A 333 11.90 -21.93 -17.46
C GLU A 333 11.28 -20.71 -16.72
N MET A 334 10.20 -20.16 -17.26
CA MET A 334 9.54 -18.97 -16.69
C MET A 334 8.90 -19.25 -15.32
N ASP A 335 8.32 -20.43 -15.15
CA ASP A 335 7.46 -20.85 -14.04
C ASP A 335 8.00 -22.04 -13.25
N ILE A 336 8.99 -22.78 -13.77
CA ILE A 336 9.67 -23.92 -13.12
C ILE A 336 11.19 -23.86 -13.39
N ALA A 337 12.00 -24.52 -12.57
CA ALA A 337 13.46 -24.58 -12.74
C ALA A 337 13.99 -26.00 -12.50
N LEU A 338 14.78 -26.53 -13.43
CA LEU A 338 15.38 -27.86 -13.34
C LEU A 338 16.48 -27.87 -12.27
N LEU A 339 16.60 -28.95 -11.49
CA LEU A 339 17.65 -29.15 -10.51
C LEU A 339 18.70 -30.14 -11.03
N GLU A 340 19.92 -30.07 -10.50
CA GLU A 340 20.89 -31.16 -10.64
C GLU A 340 20.38 -32.44 -9.94
N ASP A 341 20.77 -33.61 -10.46
CA ASP A 341 20.32 -34.90 -9.93
C ASP A 341 20.90 -35.14 -8.51
N PRO A 342 20.07 -35.33 -7.46
CA PRO A 342 20.55 -35.58 -6.10
C PRO A 342 21.50 -36.77 -5.98
N SER A 343 21.39 -37.76 -6.87
CA SER A 343 22.26 -38.94 -6.90
C SER A 343 23.70 -38.60 -7.30
N ALA A 344 23.94 -37.47 -7.99
CA ALA A 344 25.29 -36.95 -8.25
C ALA A 344 26.01 -36.51 -6.95
N GLN A 345 25.25 -36.13 -5.92
CA GLN A 345 25.75 -35.89 -4.55
C GLN A 345 25.63 -37.14 -3.64
N GLY A 346 25.29 -38.31 -4.19
CA GLY A 346 25.13 -39.56 -3.44
C GLY A 346 23.84 -39.69 -2.64
N THR A 347 22.88 -38.77 -2.80
CA THR A 347 21.58 -38.82 -2.10
C THR A 347 20.50 -39.35 -3.03
N GLN A 348 19.77 -40.39 -2.63
CA GLN A 348 18.66 -40.93 -3.41
C GLN A 348 17.32 -40.47 -2.81
N LEU A 349 16.67 -39.51 -3.48
CA LEU A 349 15.35 -39.01 -3.10
C LEU A 349 14.23 -39.94 -3.61
N ASP A 350 13.13 -40.00 -2.87
CA ASP A 350 11.92 -40.73 -3.24
C ASP A 350 11.13 -39.93 -4.28
N SER A 351 11.05 -40.45 -5.51
CA SER A 351 10.38 -39.79 -6.63
C SER A 351 8.85 -39.74 -6.52
N SER A 352 8.27 -40.32 -5.46
CA SER A 352 6.85 -40.15 -5.10
C SER A 352 6.59 -39.03 -4.07
N LYS A 353 7.64 -38.53 -3.39
CA LYS A 353 7.54 -37.43 -2.42
C LYS A 353 7.78 -36.05 -3.05
N ARG A 354 7.37 -35.00 -2.34
CA ARG A 354 7.88 -33.63 -2.48
C ARG A 354 8.83 -33.30 -1.33
N TYR A 355 9.83 -32.46 -1.59
CA TYR A 355 10.80 -31.99 -0.60
C TYR A 355 10.74 -30.47 -0.49
N HIS A 356 10.69 -29.92 0.73
CA HIS A 356 10.61 -28.47 0.92
C HIS A 356 11.95 -27.83 0.55
N ALA A 357 11.92 -26.85 -0.35
CA ALA A 357 13.09 -26.14 -0.83
C ALA A 357 13.18 -24.77 -0.16
N THR A 358 14.30 -24.55 0.52
CA THR A 358 14.76 -23.22 0.92
C THR A 358 15.85 -22.77 -0.05
N LEU A 359 15.79 -21.53 -0.49
CA LEU A 359 16.82 -20.86 -1.26
C LEU A 359 16.88 -19.42 -0.75
N ALA A 360 18.05 -18.77 -0.86
CA ALA A 360 18.10 -17.32 -0.78
C ALA A 360 17.11 -16.77 -1.81
N THR A 361 16.25 -15.84 -1.41
CA THR A 361 15.20 -15.35 -2.31
C THR A 361 15.84 -14.68 -3.54
N THR A 362 15.13 -14.75 -4.68
CA THR A 362 15.72 -14.44 -5.99
C THR A 362 15.22 -13.15 -6.64
N TYR A 363 14.53 -12.31 -5.87
CA TYR A 363 14.14 -10.97 -6.31
C TYR A 363 15.36 -10.08 -6.60
N ALA A 364 15.11 -8.96 -7.30
CA ALA A 364 16.17 -8.00 -7.61
C ALA A 364 16.61 -7.29 -6.32
N PRO A 365 17.92 -7.10 -6.08
CA PRO A 365 18.39 -6.25 -4.99
C PRO A 365 17.76 -4.86 -5.07
N LEU A 366 17.36 -4.35 -3.90
CA LEU A 366 16.70 -3.07 -3.73
C LEU A 366 17.66 -2.12 -3.02
N GLN A 367 18.06 -1.03 -3.70
CA GLN A 367 18.84 0.04 -3.10
C GLN A 367 17.90 1.00 -2.35
N LEU A 368 18.13 1.18 -1.05
CA LEU A 368 17.42 2.17 -0.23
C LEU A 368 18.38 3.20 0.36
N PHE A 369 17.97 4.46 0.35
CA PHE A 369 18.55 5.51 1.18
C PHE A 369 17.66 5.72 2.42
N ILE A 370 18.26 5.82 3.60
CA ILE A 370 17.55 6.18 4.85
C ILE A 370 17.71 7.68 5.05
N ASN A 371 16.61 8.42 4.98
CA ASN A 371 16.60 9.88 5.00
C ASN A 371 16.15 10.38 6.38
N ASN A 372 17.10 10.67 7.27
CA ASN A 372 16.85 11.04 8.67
C ASN A 372 16.62 12.55 8.83
N ILE A 373 15.40 13.01 8.54
CA ILE A 373 15.02 14.42 8.57
C ILE A 373 14.81 14.93 10.01
N ASP A 374 14.38 14.05 10.93
CA ASP A 374 14.22 14.42 12.35
C ASP A 374 15.56 14.58 13.11
N GLY A 375 16.64 13.98 12.59
CA GLY A 375 18.00 14.01 13.16
C GLY A 375 18.23 13.05 14.33
N ASP A 376 17.47 11.96 14.40
CA ASP A 376 17.52 10.97 15.50
C ASP A 376 18.35 9.74 15.07
N GLU A 377 19.65 9.75 15.39
CA GLU A 377 20.59 8.68 15.00
C GLU A 377 20.24 7.31 15.62
N GLN A 378 19.67 7.28 16.83
CA GLN A 378 19.28 6.04 17.49
C GLN A 378 18.11 5.36 16.76
N THR A 379 17.14 6.16 16.33
CA THR A 379 15.99 5.71 15.53
C THR A 379 16.44 5.29 14.15
N GLU A 380 17.33 6.05 13.51
CA GLU A 380 17.90 5.67 12.22
C GLU A 380 18.58 4.29 12.28
N GLU A 381 19.37 4.02 13.33
CA GLU A 381 20.01 2.72 13.50
C GLU A 381 18.99 1.60 13.78
N GLN A 382 17.91 1.85 14.52
CA GLN A 382 16.82 0.87 14.68
C GLN A 382 16.15 0.55 13.35
N ILE A 383 15.81 1.56 12.56
CA ILE A 383 15.22 1.42 11.22
C ILE A 383 16.18 0.72 10.25
N ARG A 384 17.48 1.04 10.32
CA ARG A 384 18.57 0.37 9.59
C ARG A 384 18.63 -1.12 9.90
N GLN A 385 18.59 -1.50 11.18
CA GLN A 385 18.61 -2.90 11.60
C GLN A 385 17.33 -3.65 11.20
N ILE A 386 16.16 -3.01 11.17
CA ILE A 386 14.92 -3.63 10.66
C ILE A 386 15.01 -3.83 9.14
N ALA A 387 15.48 -2.83 8.38
CA ALA A 387 15.61 -2.93 6.93
C ALA A 387 16.60 -4.02 6.49
N LEU A 388 17.75 -4.12 7.18
CA LEU A 388 18.79 -5.11 6.89
C LEU A 388 18.45 -6.55 7.31
N LYS A 389 17.28 -6.80 7.95
CA LYS A 389 16.76 -8.17 8.14
C LYS A 389 16.27 -8.80 6.83
N ASN A 390 16.03 -8.00 5.80
CA ASN A 390 15.62 -8.48 4.48
C ASN A 390 16.86 -8.63 3.56
N GLU A 391 17.19 -9.86 3.17
CA GLU A 391 18.40 -10.18 2.38
C GLU A 391 18.45 -9.53 0.98
N HIS A 392 17.34 -8.97 0.50
CA HIS A 392 17.28 -8.21 -0.75
C HIS A 392 17.58 -6.72 -0.62
N ILE A 393 17.65 -6.17 0.59
CA ILE A 393 17.83 -4.73 0.80
C ILE A 393 19.31 -4.41 0.99
N THR A 394 19.84 -3.55 0.12
CA THR A 394 21.13 -2.92 0.28
C THR A 394 20.95 -1.43 0.51
N LEU A 395 21.77 -0.84 1.37
CA LEU A 395 21.70 0.60 1.66
C LEU A 395 22.70 1.36 0.80
N SER A 396 22.25 2.44 0.18
CA SER A 396 23.01 3.29 -0.73
C SER A 396 23.04 4.74 -0.25
N ASP A 397 23.79 5.59 -0.96
CA ASP A 397 23.52 7.02 -1.00
C ASP A 397 22.19 7.34 -1.71
N ALA A 398 21.78 8.61 -1.67
CA ALA A 398 20.57 9.10 -2.31
C ALA A 398 20.58 8.96 -3.84
N ASP A 399 21.72 9.27 -4.49
CA ASP A 399 21.87 9.26 -5.96
C ASP A 399 21.67 7.86 -6.58
N ASN A 400 21.99 6.80 -5.84
CA ASN A 400 21.90 5.41 -6.30
C ASN A 400 20.67 4.65 -5.74
N ALA A 401 19.83 5.29 -4.93
CA ALA A 401 18.67 4.64 -4.31
C ALA A 401 17.50 4.46 -5.31
N ASN A 402 16.77 3.35 -5.17
CA ASN A 402 15.51 3.14 -5.90
C ASN A 402 14.33 3.81 -5.20
N PHE A 403 14.36 3.84 -3.87
CA PHE A 403 13.35 4.44 -2.99
C PHE A 403 14.03 5.02 -1.74
N PHE A 404 13.41 6.03 -1.13
CA PHE A 404 13.85 6.57 0.17
C PHE A 404 12.98 6.00 1.30
N LEU A 405 13.61 5.70 2.43
CA LEU A 405 12.96 5.37 3.70
C LEU A 405 13.17 6.55 4.65
N ASN A 406 12.19 7.44 4.71
CA ASN A 406 12.29 8.72 5.41
C ASN A 406 11.89 8.58 6.87
N ILE A 407 12.57 9.30 7.76
CA ILE A 407 12.23 9.47 9.18
C ILE A 407 11.95 10.95 9.39
N PHE A 408 10.66 11.30 9.57
CA PHE A 408 10.22 12.68 9.73
C PHE A 408 8.96 12.77 10.60
N ASN A 409 8.92 13.75 11.50
CA ASN A 409 7.83 13.99 12.43
C ASN A 409 7.49 12.76 13.29
N GLU A 410 8.50 12.00 13.71
CA GLU A 410 8.34 10.71 14.43
C GLU A 410 7.47 9.70 13.68
N LEU A 411 7.56 9.70 12.34
CA LEU A 411 7.00 8.68 11.46
C LEU A 411 8.11 8.12 10.56
N VAL A 412 7.99 6.84 10.19
CA VAL A 412 8.81 6.23 9.13
C VAL A 412 7.93 5.83 7.93
N TYR A 413 8.38 6.13 6.71
CA TYR A 413 7.61 5.88 5.49
C TYR A 413 8.46 5.84 4.21
N ILE A 414 7.95 5.13 3.19
CA ILE A 414 8.58 4.98 1.88
C ILE A 414 8.14 6.11 0.94
N SER A 415 9.10 6.75 0.25
CA SER A 415 8.85 7.67 -0.87
C SER A 415 9.69 7.28 -2.10
N LEU A 416 9.43 7.96 -3.23
CA LEU A 416 10.40 8.03 -4.32
C LEU A 416 11.57 8.98 -3.92
N PRO A 417 12.74 8.87 -4.56
CA PRO A 417 13.79 9.89 -4.48
C PRO A 417 13.26 11.29 -4.85
N ASP A 418 13.84 12.33 -4.24
CA ASP A 418 13.48 13.75 -4.39
C ASP A 418 12.02 14.13 -4.06
N GLU A 419 11.23 13.19 -3.51
CA GLU A 419 9.83 13.39 -3.12
C GLU A 419 9.63 13.10 -1.62
N ASP A 420 10.62 13.46 -0.79
CA ASP A 420 10.80 13.18 0.64
C ASP A 420 9.55 13.33 1.53
N PHE A 421 8.67 14.29 1.23
CA PHE A 421 7.45 14.58 2.00
C PHE A 421 6.19 13.96 1.38
N ARG A 422 6.35 13.04 0.42
CA ARG A 422 5.26 12.38 -0.32
C ARG A 422 5.32 10.86 -0.09
N PRO A 423 4.71 10.36 0.99
CA PRO A 423 4.59 8.92 1.22
C PRO A 423 3.83 8.23 0.08
N LEU A 424 4.31 7.07 -0.34
CA LEU A 424 3.59 6.18 -1.27
C LEU A 424 2.48 5.40 -0.55
N VAL A 425 2.79 4.93 0.66
CA VAL A 425 1.98 4.03 1.50
C VAL A 425 1.89 4.55 2.95
N ARG A 426 1.04 3.93 3.76
CA ARG A 426 0.77 4.30 5.15
C ARG A 426 2.03 4.50 5.99
N GLN A 427 2.20 5.68 6.56
CA GLN A 427 3.30 5.96 7.48
C GLN A 427 3.13 5.20 8.81
N ILE A 428 4.24 4.68 9.33
CA ILE A 428 4.33 3.93 10.58
C ILE A 428 4.69 4.91 11.70
N ASN A 429 4.03 4.81 12.85
CA ASN A 429 4.15 5.77 13.95
C ASN A 429 5.21 5.33 14.97
N LEU A 430 6.27 6.12 15.13
CA LEU A 430 7.40 5.81 16.04
C LEU A 430 7.09 6.04 17.53
N LEU A 431 5.81 6.25 17.86
CA LEU A 431 5.26 6.26 19.22
C LEU A 431 4.49 4.96 19.55
N ASP A 432 4.37 4.03 18.60
CA ASP A 432 3.78 2.71 18.81
C ASP A 432 4.78 1.74 19.46
N GLU A 433 4.32 0.57 19.91
CA GLU A 433 5.20 -0.45 20.50
C GLU A 433 6.24 -0.97 19.49
N PRO A 434 7.50 -1.26 19.89
CA PRO A 434 8.56 -1.65 18.95
C PRO A 434 8.24 -2.87 18.07
N GLU A 435 7.47 -3.83 18.58
CA GLU A 435 7.00 -5.00 17.81
C GLU A 435 6.00 -4.60 16.71
N VAL A 436 5.17 -3.59 16.94
CA VAL A 436 4.25 -3.06 15.92
C VAL A 436 5.01 -2.32 14.83
N ILE A 437 6.02 -1.52 15.21
CA ILE A 437 6.90 -0.81 14.27
C ILE A 437 7.69 -1.81 13.41
N GLU A 438 8.31 -2.84 14.02
CA GLU A 438 9.06 -3.85 13.30
C GLU A 438 8.19 -4.66 12.33
N ASN A 439 7.03 -5.17 12.78
CA ASN A 439 6.15 -5.96 11.94
C ASN A 439 5.60 -5.15 10.75
N ALA A 440 5.14 -3.92 10.99
CA ALA A 440 4.62 -3.06 9.94
C ALA A 440 5.70 -2.68 8.91
N LEU A 441 6.92 -2.35 9.37
CA LEU A 441 8.02 -2.00 8.46
C LEU A 441 8.52 -3.22 7.68
N HIS A 442 8.60 -4.39 8.32
CA HIS A 442 8.98 -5.64 7.67
C HIS A 442 7.98 -6.02 6.56
N GLU A 443 6.67 -5.88 6.80
CA GLU A 443 5.64 -6.09 5.77
C GLU A 443 5.82 -5.11 4.60
N GLN A 444 5.87 -3.80 4.85
CA GLN A 444 6.01 -2.80 3.79
C GLN A 444 7.28 -3.00 2.95
N LEU A 445 8.40 -3.34 3.59
CA LEU A 445 9.66 -3.61 2.89
C LEU A 445 9.63 -4.92 2.08
N HIS A 446 8.95 -5.96 2.56
CA HIS A 446 8.74 -7.19 1.79
C HIS A 446 7.92 -6.93 0.51
N TYR A 447 6.83 -6.16 0.62
CA TYR A 447 6.02 -5.75 -0.53
C TYR A 447 6.81 -4.86 -1.51
N LEU A 448 7.63 -3.93 -1.00
CA LEU A 448 8.48 -3.05 -1.80
C LEU A 448 9.55 -3.83 -2.58
N VAL A 449 10.21 -4.81 -1.97
CA VAL A 449 11.18 -5.69 -2.65
C VAL A 449 10.52 -6.48 -3.78
N LYS A 450 9.34 -7.07 -3.53
CA LYS A 450 8.59 -7.81 -4.56
C LYS A 450 8.13 -6.87 -5.70
N TRP A 451 7.68 -5.67 -5.37
CA TRP A 451 7.29 -4.65 -6.34
C TRP A 451 8.48 -4.22 -7.22
N ASN A 452 9.63 -3.90 -6.60
CA ASN A 452 10.87 -3.53 -7.28
C ASN A 452 11.34 -4.64 -8.25
N HIS A 453 11.19 -5.91 -7.88
CA HIS A 453 11.53 -7.03 -8.78
C HIS A 453 10.72 -7.02 -10.07
N TYR A 454 9.42 -6.76 -10.02
CA TYR A 454 8.57 -6.74 -11.23
C TYR A 454 8.74 -5.44 -12.04
N ASP A 455 9.08 -4.32 -11.41
CA ASP A 455 9.48 -3.07 -12.10
C ASP A 455 10.90 -3.15 -12.71
N THR A 456 11.76 -4.03 -12.20
CA THR A 456 13.11 -4.26 -12.77
C THR A 456 13.20 -5.54 -13.62
N LEU A 457 12.09 -6.28 -13.82
CA LEU A 457 12.07 -7.56 -14.51
C LEU A 457 12.46 -7.42 -15.99
N VAL A 458 13.59 -8.01 -16.36
CA VAL A 458 14.13 -8.06 -17.73
C VAL A 458 14.43 -9.50 -18.14
N ASN A 459 14.33 -9.82 -19.43
CA ASN A 459 14.77 -11.10 -19.98
C ASN A 459 16.29 -11.07 -20.29
N PRO A 460 17.13 -11.93 -19.66
CA PRO A 460 18.56 -12.02 -19.97
C PRO A 460 18.89 -12.95 -21.17
N GLY A 461 17.91 -13.71 -21.68
CA GLY A 461 18.06 -14.62 -22.82
C GLY A 461 17.74 -13.99 -24.17
N VAL A 462 17.93 -14.76 -25.25
CA VAL A 462 17.64 -14.32 -26.63
C VAL A 462 16.12 -14.17 -26.82
N GLY A 463 15.63 -12.94 -26.66
CA GLY A 463 14.21 -12.61 -26.74
C GLY A 463 13.69 -12.37 -28.16
N PHE A 464 12.63 -11.56 -28.25
CA PHE A 464 12.17 -11.00 -29.51
C PHE A 464 13.03 -9.79 -29.89
N ASP A 465 13.42 -9.70 -31.16
CA ASP A 465 14.33 -8.68 -31.69
C ASP A 465 13.71 -7.26 -31.72
N ASN A 466 12.39 -7.19 -31.66
CA ASN A 466 11.56 -5.99 -31.46
C ASN A 466 10.38 -6.36 -30.54
N ILE A 467 9.65 -5.37 -30.03
CA ILE A 467 8.39 -5.60 -29.29
C ILE A 467 7.37 -6.25 -30.26
N PRO A 468 6.81 -7.44 -29.95
CA PRO A 468 5.92 -8.18 -30.86
C PRO A 468 4.43 -7.81 -30.68
N LEU A 469 4.13 -6.80 -29.87
CA LEU A 469 2.80 -6.30 -29.55
C LEU A 469 2.70 -4.82 -29.91
N GLN A 470 1.56 -4.41 -30.46
CA GLN A 470 1.15 -3.01 -30.50
C GLN A 470 0.17 -2.75 -29.35
N VAL A 471 0.32 -1.64 -28.63
CA VAL A 471 -0.56 -1.19 -27.55
C VAL A 471 -1.19 0.13 -27.93
N GLU A 472 -2.51 0.21 -27.90
CA GLU A 472 -3.25 1.40 -28.30
C GLU A 472 -4.27 1.82 -27.23
N LEU A 473 -4.39 3.13 -26.99
CA LEU A 473 -5.41 3.75 -26.13
C LEU A 473 -6.48 4.48 -26.95
N GLN A 474 -7.69 4.53 -26.42
CA GLN A 474 -8.74 5.47 -26.83
C GLN A 474 -9.27 6.18 -25.58
N ILE A 475 -9.18 7.51 -25.54
CA ILE A 475 -9.73 8.31 -24.44
C ILE A 475 -11.26 8.26 -24.49
N TRP A 476 -11.92 8.17 -23.33
CA TRP A 476 -13.38 8.10 -23.28
C TRP A 476 -14.04 9.35 -23.88
N GLN A 477 -14.96 9.13 -24.82
CA GLN A 477 -15.63 10.13 -25.68
C GLN A 477 -14.78 10.71 -26.83
N GLU A 478 -13.54 10.24 -27.01
CA GLU A 478 -12.77 10.46 -28.23
C GLU A 478 -12.89 9.27 -29.18
N ASN A 479 -12.77 9.51 -30.50
CA ASN A 479 -13.01 8.48 -31.52
C ASN A 479 -11.74 7.76 -31.97
N ASP A 480 -10.59 8.40 -31.83
CA ASP A 480 -9.32 7.93 -32.38
C ASP A 480 -8.64 6.92 -31.44
N TRP A 481 -7.74 6.11 -32.02
CA TRP A 481 -6.84 5.23 -31.27
C TRP A 481 -5.42 5.76 -31.39
N ILE A 482 -4.71 5.77 -30.27
CA ILE A 482 -3.37 6.33 -30.11
C ILE A 482 -2.43 5.16 -29.80
N ASP A 483 -1.48 4.89 -30.69
CA ASP A 483 -0.41 3.92 -30.47
C ASP A 483 0.58 4.48 -29.44
N ILE A 484 0.76 3.76 -28.34
CA ILE A 484 1.65 4.11 -27.22
C ILE A 484 2.73 3.04 -27.00
N THR A 485 2.93 2.12 -27.96
CA THR A 485 3.83 0.96 -27.85
C THR A 485 5.28 1.35 -27.52
N HIS A 486 5.69 2.54 -27.95
CA HIS A 486 7.05 3.08 -27.78
C HIS A 486 7.13 4.18 -26.70
N ASP A 487 6.00 4.52 -26.06
CA ASP A 487 5.94 5.53 -25.01
C ASP A 487 6.25 4.90 -23.65
N ILE A 488 7.42 5.22 -23.10
CA ILE A 488 7.81 4.81 -21.74
C ILE A 488 6.81 5.36 -20.68
N SER A 489 6.16 6.47 -21.00
CA SER A 489 5.22 7.18 -20.14
C SER A 489 4.19 7.97 -20.96
N TYR A 490 2.90 7.78 -20.69
CA TYR A 490 1.79 8.51 -21.29
C TYR A 490 0.98 9.24 -20.20
N ASP A 491 0.75 10.54 -20.38
CA ASP A 491 0.06 11.40 -19.40
C ASP A 491 -1.42 11.62 -19.78
N LEU A 492 -2.32 10.99 -19.01
CA LEU A 492 -3.77 11.17 -19.08
C LEU A 492 -4.19 12.46 -18.38
N MET A 493 -4.89 13.33 -19.10
CA MET A 493 -5.59 14.47 -18.49
C MET A 493 -6.91 14.00 -17.86
N PRO A 494 -7.26 14.45 -16.65
CA PRO A 494 -8.57 14.18 -16.06
C PRO A 494 -9.69 14.91 -16.82
N ARG A 495 -10.92 14.37 -16.73
CA ARG A 495 -12.12 15.05 -17.25
C ARG A 495 -12.25 16.45 -16.66
N ALA A 496 -12.79 17.40 -17.42
CA ALA A 496 -12.95 18.81 -17.02
C ALA A 496 -13.83 19.09 -15.78
N LYS A 497 -14.37 18.05 -15.10
CA LYS A 497 -15.04 18.11 -13.80
C LYS A 497 -14.76 16.83 -13.01
N ARG A 498 -14.56 16.97 -11.70
CA ARG A 498 -14.57 15.89 -10.70
C ARG A 498 -15.82 15.00 -10.84
N VAL A 499 -15.68 13.70 -10.58
CA VAL A 499 -16.76 12.71 -10.73
C VAL A 499 -17.50 12.55 -9.41
N ASN A 500 -18.80 12.83 -9.37
CA ASN A 500 -19.64 12.62 -8.18
C ASN A 500 -19.76 11.12 -7.86
N ASN A 501 -19.11 10.66 -6.78
CA ASN A 501 -19.15 9.27 -6.34
C ASN A 501 -19.44 9.18 -4.83
N PRO A 502 -20.65 8.77 -4.41
CA PRO A 502 -21.04 8.69 -3.00
C PRO A 502 -20.17 7.77 -2.10
N LYS A 503 -19.29 6.93 -2.68
CA LYS A 503 -18.33 6.09 -1.93
C LYS A 503 -16.88 6.61 -1.94
N LEU A 504 -16.52 7.48 -2.88
CA LEU A 504 -15.14 7.97 -3.10
C LEU A 504 -15.02 9.51 -3.03
N GLY A 505 -16.09 10.22 -2.68
CA GLY A 505 -16.12 11.68 -2.70
C GLY A 505 -16.29 12.23 -4.12
N ASN A 506 -15.58 13.31 -4.45
CA ASN A 506 -15.59 13.89 -5.79
C ASN A 506 -14.19 13.80 -6.43
N PRO A 507 -13.64 12.61 -6.72
CA PRO A 507 -12.28 12.51 -7.23
C PRO A 507 -12.16 13.01 -8.68
N TRP A 508 -10.95 13.43 -9.05
CA TRP A 508 -10.57 13.53 -10.46
C TRP A 508 -10.42 12.14 -11.06
N ALA A 509 -10.79 11.96 -12.33
CA ALA A 509 -10.70 10.68 -13.01
C ALA A 509 -10.57 10.88 -14.52
N GLN A 510 -9.94 9.91 -15.19
CA GLN A 510 -10.03 9.77 -16.63
C GLN A 510 -10.34 8.32 -17.01
N ALA A 511 -11.33 8.17 -17.87
CA ALA A 511 -11.70 6.89 -18.45
C ALA A 511 -11.08 6.70 -19.84
N PHE A 512 -10.74 5.46 -20.17
CA PHE A 512 -10.13 5.09 -21.43
C PHE A 512 -10.48 3.65 -21.81
N LYS A 513 -10.23 3.30 -23.06
CA LYS A 513 -10.14 1.92 -23.53
C LYS A 513 -8.70 1.63 -23.90
N MET A 514 -8.29 0.37 -23.75
CA MET A 514 -6.97 -0.09 -24.15
C MET A 514 -7.14 -1.39 -24.94
N ARG A 515 -6.35 -1.55 -26.01
CA ARG A 515 -6.29 -2.79 -26.79
C ARG A 515 -4.86 -3.17 -27.07
N ILE A 516 -4.64 -4.47 -27.27
CA ILE A 516 -3.36 -5.02 -27.72
C ILE A 516 -3.54 -5.81 -29.01
N THR A 517 -2.59 -5.67 -29.92
CA THR A 517 -2.56 -6.37 -31.22
C THR A 517 -1.24 -7.14 -31.35
N ASN A 518 -1.29 -8.43 -31.69
CA ASN A 518 -0.10 -9.19 -32.03
C ASN A 518 0.39 -8.79 -33.43
N ILE A 519 1.58 -8.19 -33.50
CA ILE A 519 2.21 -7.73 -34.76
C ILE A 519 3.37 -8.64 -35.20
N SER A 520 3.53 -9.80 -34.57
CA SER A 520 4.51 -10.82 -34.93
C SER A 520 3.91 -11.98 -35.73
N GLU A 521 4.77 -12.78 -36.36
CA GLU A 521 4.37 -13.97 -37.13
C GLU A 521 4.07 -15.19 -36.24
N ASP A 522 4.46 -15.16 -34.96
CA ASP A 522 4.19 -16.20 -33.96
C ASP A 522 2.86 -15.93 -33.21
N PRO A 523 2.13 -16.96 -32.74
CA PRO A 523 1.10 -16.77 -31.71
C PRO A 523 1.73 -16.33 -30.38
N LEU A 524 1.08 -15.43 -29.64
CA LEU A 524 1.58 -14.88 -28.37
C LEU A 524 0.67 -15.21 -27.19
N TYR A 525 1.29 -15.49 -26.05
CA TYR A 525 0.71 -15.60 -24.72
C TYR A 525 1.20 -14.40 -23.89
N VAL A 526 0.30 -13.47 -23.56
CA VAL A 526 0.62 -12.18 -22.92
C VAL A 526 0.07 -12.10 -21.50
N ALA A 527 0.93 -11.94 -20.50
CA ALA A 527 0.57 -11.51 -19.14
C ALA A 527 0.70 -9.99 -19.01
N LEU A 528 -0.14 -9.38 -18.18
CA LEU A 528 -0.02 -7.98 -17.78
C LEU A 528 0.08 -7.94 -16.25
N LEU A 529 1.08 -7.21 -15.73
CA LEU A 529 1.14 -6.80 -14.33
C LEU A 529 0.92 -5.28 -14.26
N GLU A 530 -0.06 -4.86 -13.48
CA GLU A 530 -0.33 -3.46 -13.16
C GLU A 530 0.35 -3.10 -11.84
N LEU A 531 1.54 -2.52 -11.95
CA LEU A 531 2.33 -2.04 -10.83
C LEU A 531 1.76 -0.69 -10.37
N GLN A 532 0.95 -0.74 -9.32
CA GLN A 532 0.26 0.40 -8.74
C GLN A 532 1.20 1.18 -7.81
N SER A 533 0.84 2.44 -7.54
CA SER A 533 1.69 3.41 -6.84
C SER A 533 1.54 3.41 -5.31
N ASP A 534 0.58 2.64 -4.81
CA ASP A 534 0.39 2.17 -3.43
C ASP A 534 1.13 0.82 -3.17
N LEU A 535 2.05 0.47 -4.07
CA LEU A 535 2.78 -0.80 -4.14
C LEU A 535 1.91 -2.04 -4.40
N GLY A 536 0.67 -1.89 -4.86
CA GLY A 536 -0.13 -2.99 -5.39
C GLY A 536 0.45 -3.60 -6.68
N ILE A 537 0.15 -4.88 -6.93
CA ILE A 537 0.43 -5.56 -8.20
C ILE A 537 -0.84 -6.28 -8.64
N ALA A 538 -1.57 -5.66 -9.57
CA ALA A 538 -2.83 -6.16 -10.11
C ALA A 538 -2.66 -6.74 -11.53
N SER A 539 -3.75 -7.22 -12.11
CA SER A 539 -3.84 -7.75 -13.48
C SER A 539 -5.31 -7.70 -13.94
N ASP A 540 -5.99 -6.61 -13.59
CA ASP A 540 -7.44 -6.45 -13.74
C ASP A 540 -7.83 -6.15 -15.19
N SER A 541 -6.89 -5.66 -16.01
CA SER A 541 -7.02 -5.56 -17.47
C SER A 541 -7.31 -6.90 -18.17
N THR A 542 -6.97 -8.03 -17.54
CA THR A 542 -7.20 -9.38 -18.07
C THR A 542 -8.08 -10.25 -17.15
N GLY A 543 -8.35 -9.79 -15.93
CA GLY A 543 -9.00 -10.59 -14.89
C GLY A 543 -8.07 -11.60 -14.21
N GLY A 544 -6.77 -11.29 -14.09
CA GLY A 544 -5.77 -12.15 -13.47
C GLY A 544 -5.29 -13.27 -14.38
N GLN A 545 -5.25 -13.05 -15.70
CA GLN A 545 -5.00 -14.10 -16.69
C GLN A 545 -4.11 -13.68 -17.86
N ILE A 546 -3.67 -14.70 -18.61
CA ILE A 546 -2.97 -14.53 -19.89
C ILE A 546 -3.97 -14.19 -21.00
N ILE A 547 -3.52 -13.50 -22.05
CA ILE A 547 -4.24 -13.36 -23.32
C ILE A 547 -3.48 -14.14 -24.40
N GLU A 548 -4.16 -15.07 -25.06
CA GLU A 548 -3.66 -15.73 -26.27
C GLU A 548 -4.07 -14.87 -27.49
N LEU A 549 -3.10 -14.53 -28.35
CA LEU A 549 -3.27 -13.76 -29.58
C LEU A 549 -2.64 -14.48 -30.76
N ALA A 550 -3.44 -14.88 -31.74
CA ALA A 550 -2.93 -15.29 -33.05
C ALA A 550 -2.25 -14.10 -33.78
N PRO A 551 -1.38 -14.33 -34.78
CA PRO A 551 -0.80 -13.28 -35.61
C PRO A 551 -1.87 -12.34 -36.18
N GLY A 552 -1.70 -11.03 -35.99
CA GLY A 552 -2.66 -10.01 -36.42
C GLY A 552 -3.94 -9.92 -35.58
N GLN A 553 -4.10 -10.69 -34.50
CA GLN A 553 -5.26 -10.62 -33.62
C GLN A 553 -5.15 -9.43 -32.65
N THR A 554 -6.22 -8.63 -32.61
CA THR A 554 -6.44 -7.60 -31.59
C THR A 554 -7.38 -8.12 -30.49
N LYS A 555 -7.11 -7.78 -29.22
CA LYS A 555 -8.07 -7.93 -28.11
C LYS A 555 -8.18 -6.65 -27.29
N LEU A 556 -9.40 -6.32 -26.87
CA LEU A 556 -9.66 -5.28 -25.86
C LEU A 556 -9.25 -5.76 -24.47
N LEU A 557 -8.84 -4.82 -23.64
CA LEU A 557 -8.53 -5.01 -22.22
C LEU A 557 -9.67 -4.43 -21.35
N PHE A 558 -9.78 -4.90 -20.12
CA PHE A 558 -10.88 -4.57 -19.18
C PHE A 558 -12.28 -4.99 -19.70
N ASP A 559 -12.32 -6.06 -20.51
CA ASP A 559 -13.51 -6.62 -21.17
C ASP A 559 -14.63 -6.90 -20.13
N GLN A 560 -14.28 -7.65 -19.08
CA GLN A 560 -15.14 -8.03 -17.94
C GLN A 560 -15.68 -6.83 -17.13
N SER A 561 -15.07 -5.66 -17.26
CA SER A 561 -15.46 -4.41 -16.56
C SER A 561 -16.27 -3.47 -17.45
N GLY A 562 -16.87 -3.97 -18.53
CA GLY A 562 -17.68 -3.18 -19.45
C GLY A 562 -16.87 -2.48 -20.56
N ASN A 563 -15.69 -3.01 -20.91
CA ASN A 563 -14.83 -2.51 -21.99
C ASN A 563 -14.37 -1.05 -21.84
N VAL A 564 -14.30 -0.54 -20.60
CA VAL A 564 -13.82 0.81 -20.24
C VAL A 564 -13.09 0.76 -18.90
N ALA A 565 -11.83 1.19 -18.88
CA ALA A 565 -11.09 1.43 -17.65
C ALA A 565 -11.28 2.88 -17.17
N SER A 566 -10.98 3.13 -15.89
CA SER A 566 -10.78 4.48 -15.39
C SER A 566 -9.64 4.52 -14.38
N MET A 567 -8.68 5.42 -14.57
CA MET A 567 -7.84 5.87 -13.47
C MET A 567 -8.64 6.89 -12.66
N ILE A 568 -8.44 6.86 -11.35
CA ILE A 568 -9.04 7.76 -10.36
C ILE A 568 -7.89 8.35 -9.55
N PHE A 569 -7.90 9.66 -9.32
CA PHE A 569 -6.88 10.34 -8.53
C PHE A 569 -7.22 10.19 -7.05
N SER A 570 -6.29 9.61 -6.28
CA SER A 570 -6.53 9.30 -4.87
C SER A 570 -6.56 10.55 -3.98
N ASP A 571 -7.42 10.57 -2.96
CA ASP A 571 -7.61 11.73 -2.07
C ASP A 571 -6.32 12.11 -1.31
N TYR A 572 -5.57 11.11 -0.84
CA TYR A 572 -4.26 11.33 -0.22
C TYR A 572 -3.26 12.01 -1.16
N LYS A 573 -3.41 11.88 -2.48
CA LYS A 573 -2.52 12.52 -3.45
C LYS A 573 -2.84 13.99 -3.67
N GLU A 574 -4.05 14.42 -3.33
CA GLU A 574 -4.38 15.83 -3.14
C GLU A 574 -3.74 16.32 -1.84
N VAL A 575 -3.95 15.64 -0.70
CA VAL A 575 -3.39 16.02 0.62
C VAL A 575 -1.85 16.11 0.61
N TYR A 576 -1.17 15.14 -0.02
CA TYR A 576 0.28 15.10 -0.15
C TYR A 576 0.80 15.75 -1.45
N ASN A 577 -0.01 16.59 -2.10
CA ASN A 577 0.37 17.46 -3.23
C ASN A 577 1.21 16.75 -4.32
N TRP A 578 0.77 15.58 -4.77
CA TRP A 578 1.43 14.83 -5.84
C TRP A 578 1.19 15.47 -7.22
N LYS A 579 2.21 15.50 -8.07
CA LYS A 579 2.12 16.04 -9.46
C LYS A 579 1.20 15.20 -10.36
N LYS A 580 1.20 13.88 -10.16
CA LYS A 580 0.39 12.90 -10.90
C LYS A 580 0.22 11.60 -10.10
N ASP A 581 -0.91 10.93 -10.30
CA ASP A 581 -1.10 9.53 -9.95
C ASP A 581 -0.53 8.66 -11.08
N TRP A 582 -0.13 7.42 -10.83
CA TRP A 582 0.48 6.56 -11.84
C TRP A 582 0.26 5.06 -11.61
N THR A 583 0.31 4.30 -12.70
CA THR A 583 0.32 2.83 -12.73
C THR A 583 1.20 2.38 -13.90
N ARG A 584 2.12 1.44 -13.66
CA ARG A 584 3.04 0.93 -14.70
C ARG A 584 2.57 -0.44 -15.15
N ILE A 585 2.36 -0.62 -16.45
CA ILE A 585 1.87 -1.87 -17.03
C ILE A 585 3.08 -2.61 -17.61
N ARG A 586 3.48 -3.69 -16.92
CA ARG A 586 4.53 -4.61 -17.36
C ARG A 586 3.90 -5.71 -18.22
N PHE A 587 4.15 -5.66 -19.53
CA PHE A 587 3.76 -6.70 -20.46
C PHE A 587 4.81 -7.81 -20.42
N ILE A 588 4.38 -9.06 -20.21
CA ILE A 588 5.24 -10.25 -20.22
C ILE A 588 4.70 -11.20 -21.28
N PHE A 589 5.44 -11.43 -22.37
CA PHE A 589 4.95 -12.14 -23.55
C PHE A 589 5.87 -13.29 -23.93
N ASN A 590 5.29 -14.40 -24.38
CA ASN A 590 6.03 -15.54 -24.91
C ASN A 590 5.22 -16.26 -26.01
N ASN A 591 5.86 -17.06 -26.84
CA ASN A 591 5.20 -17.74 -27.98
C ASN A 591 4.85 -19.22 -27.76
N HIS A 592 4.91 -19.75 -26.53
CA HIS A 592 4.95 -21.21 -26.31
C HIS A 592 4.27 -21.75 -25.04
N LYS A 593 3.82 -20.91 -24.11
CA LYS A 593 3.29 -21.36 -22.80
C LYS A 593 2.33 -20.35 -22.18
N ASP A 594 1.17 -20.84 -21.71
CA ASP A 594 0.32 -20.10 -20.78
C ASP A 594 0.91 -20.16 -19.36
N LEU A 595 0.96 -18.99 -18.72
CA LEU A 595 1.59 -18.72 -17.42
C LEU A 595 0.58 -18.28 -16.35
N THR A 596 -0.73 -18.46 -16.58
CA THR A 596 -1.83 -17.98 -15.70
C THR A 596 -1.62 -18.30 -14.21
N ILE A 597 -1.04 -19.46 -13.88
CA ILE A 597 -0.80 -19.87 -12.49
C ILE A 597 0.39 -19.10 -11.87
N ALA A 598 1.47 -18.88 -12.64
CA ALA A 598 2.60 -18.07 -12.20
C ALA A 598 2.23 -16.57 -12.10
N LEU A 599 1.34 -16.09 -12.97
CA LEU A 599 0.80 -14.73 -12.91
C LEU A 599 0.14 -14.43 -11.56
N GLN A 600 -0.65 -15.35 -10.99
CA GLN A 600 -1.26 -15.20 -9.66
C GLN A 600 -0.22 -15.07 -8.52
N GLU A 601 1.06 -15.44 -8.74
CA GLU A 601 2.14 -15.34 -7.73
C GLU A 601 2.91 -14.01 -7.80
N CYS A 602 2.83 -13.34 -8.96
CA CYS A 602 3.29 -11.97 -9.14
C CYS A 602 2.36 -10.99 -8.42
N LEU A 603 1.05 -11.26 -8.38
CA LEU A 603 0.06 -10.35 -7.78
C LEU A 603 0.28 -10.13 -6.28
N GLN A 604 -0.02 -8.94 -5.79
CA GLN A 604 -0.09 -8.60 -4.36
C GLN A 604 -1.13 -7.49 -4.16
N PRO A 605 -1.85 -7.46 -3.02
CA PRO A 605 -2.76 -6.36 -2.74
C PRO A 605 -2.00 -5.03 -2.61
N ALA A 606 -2.69 -3.92 -2.84
CA ALA A 606 -2.21 -2.61 -2.43
C ALA A 606 -2.02 -2.55 -0.91
N LEU A 607 -1.03 -1.79 -0.46
CA LEU A 607 -0.85 -1.48 0.97
C LEU A 607 -1.83 -0.37 1.39
N GLU A 608 -2.02 -0.19 2.71
CA GLU A 608 -2.83 0.93 3.20
C GLU A 608 -2.30 2.29 2.70
N THR A 609 -3.22 3.19 2.37
CA THR A 609 -2.87 4.53 1.89
C THR A 609 -2.34 5.45 3.02
N PRO A 610 -1.56 6.48 2.69
CA PRO A 610 -1.10 7.51 3.63
C PRO A 610 -2.21 8.16 4.48
N LEU A 611 -1.80 8.73 5.62
CA LEU A 611 -2.68 9.36 6.60
C LEU A 611 -3.54 10.48 6.01
N VAL A 612 -4.87 10.26 5.97
CA VAL A 612 -5.88 11.26 5.59
C VAL A 612 -6.97 11.41 6.66
N ILE A 613 -7.60 12.58 6.72
CA ILE A 613 -8.81 12.82 7.53
C ILE A 613 -10.02 12.43 6.68
N SER A 614 -10.28 11.14 6.56
CA SER A 614 -11.44 10.67 5.80
C SER A 614 -12.77 11.04 6.47
N ARG A 615 -13.76 11.42 5.65
CA ARG A 615 -15.16 11.57 6.07
C ARG A 615 -15.87 10.21 6.28
N PHE A 616 -15.27 9.09 5.86
CA PHE A 616 -15.88 7.75 5.89
C PHE A 616 -14.89 6.61 6.26
N ASN A 617 -15.44 5.45 6.63
CA ASN A 617 -14.68 4.30 7.16
C ASN A 617 -13.87 3.58 6.04
N PRO A 618 -12.52 3.43 6.15
CA PRO A 618 -11.69 2.93 5.05
C PRO A 618 -11.97 1.50 4.56
N LYS A 619 -12.67 0.66 5.33
CA LYS A 619 -12.78 -0.80 5.09
C LYS A 619 -13.71 -1.23 3.94
N SER A 620 -13.78 -0.51 2.82
CA SER A 620 -14.82 -0.73 1.79
C SER A 620 -14.42 -0.61 0.32
N LEU A 621 -13.17 -0.87 -0.07
CA LEU A 621 -12.77 -1.09 -1.47
C LEU A 621 -11.88 -2.33 -1.68
N ALA A 622 -12.49 -3.41 -2.17
CA ALA A 622 -11.83 -4.54 -2.82
C ALA A 622 -12.85 -5.25 -3.73
N LEU A 623 -12.62 -5.27 -5.05
CA LEU A 623 -13.46 -5.91 -6.08
C LEU A 623 -12.59 -6.54 -7.20
N SER A 624 -13.18 -7.36 -8.08
CA SER A 624 -12.48 -8.56 -8.62
C SER A 624 -12.69 -8.94 -10.09
N LYS A 625 -11.59 -9.39 -10.75
CA LYS A 625 -11.40 -10.58 -11.64
C LYS A 625 -12.50 -11.07 -12.64
N GLY A 626 -12.10 -11.41 -13.89
CA GLY A 626 -12.07 -12.83 -14.36
C GLY A 626 -12.24 -13.26 -15.85
N GLN A 627 -11.13 -13.56 -16.56
CA GLN A 627 -10.85 -14.74 -17.46
C GLN A 627 -11.09 -14.84 -19.04
N GLN A 628 -10.89 -16.03 -19.69
CA GLN A 628 -10.26 -16.34 -21.03
C GLN A 628 -11.05 -17.21 -22.06
N LEU A 629 -10.51 -17.40 -23.30
CA LEU A 629 -10.40 -18.71 -24.02
C LEU A 629 -9.16 -18.77 -25.00
N GLY A 630 -8.54 -19.97 -25.23
CA GLY A 630 -7.27 -20.22 -26.01
C GLY A 630 -7.35 -20.33 -27.57
N ASN A 631 -6.77 -21.25 -28.38
CA ASN A 631 -5.85 -22.41 -28.24
C ASN A 631 -5.64 -23.10 -29.64
N VAL A 632 -4.42 -23.29 -30.22
CA VAL A 632 -4.01 -24.31 -31.29
C VAL A 632 -2.46 -24.38 -31.48
N PHE A 633 -1.90 -25.47 -32.06
CA PHE A 633 -0.44 -25.76 -32.17
C PHE A 633 0.19 -25.59 -33.58
N GLU A 634 1.42 -25.07 -33.63
CA GLU A 634 2.50 -25.46 -34.57
C GLU A 634 3.88 -25.34 -33.87
N THR A 635 4.98 -25.79 -34.46
CA THR A 635 6.30 -25.88 -33.78
C THR A 635 7.21 -24.68 -34.05
N PHE A 636 7.32 -23.78 -33.07
CA PHE A 636 8.13 -22.55 -33.13
C PHE A 636 9.35 -22.58 -32.20
N VAL A 637 10.30 -21.67 -32.41
CA VAL A 637 11.47 -21.47 -31.52
C VAL A 637 11.01 -20.71 -30.28
N LYS A 638 11.17 -21.29 -29.07
CA LYS A 638 10.77 -20.63 -27.81
C LYS A 638 11.42 -19.25 -27.67
N LYS A 639 10.60 -18.20 -27.57
CA LYS A 639 10.98 -16.84 -27.18
C LYS A 639 10.11 -16.35 -26.02
N TRP A 640 10.66 -15.47 -25.19
CA TRP A 640 9.90 -14.62 -24.26
C TRP A 640 10.50 -13.21 -24.20
N GLY A 641 9.79 -12.27 -23.59
CA GLY A 641 10.25 -10.90 -23.41
C GLY A 641 9.35 -10.08 -22.51
N THR A 642 9.79 -8.85 -22.22
CA THR A 642 9.10 -7.89 -21.36
C THR A 642 9.28 -6.47 -21.86
N PHE A 643 8.24 -5.63 -21.78
CA PHE A 643 8.36 -4.17 -21.85
C PHE A 643 7.39 -3.51 -20.87
N GLN A 644 7.55 -2.20 -20.64
CA GLN A 644 6.71 -1.44 -19.72
C GLN A 644 6.23 -0.14 -20.36
N ILE A 645 4.97 0.20 -20.08
CA ILE A 645 4.40 1.53 -20.30
C ILE A 645 3.92 2.09 -18.96
N SER A 646 4.17 3.36 -18.69
CA SER A 646 3.64 4.04 -17.50
C SER A 646 2.42 4.90 -17.89
N LEU A 647 1.26 4.64 -17.31
CA LEU A 647 0.10 5.54 -17.44
C LEU A 647 0.06 6.45 -16.21
N ASN A 648 -0.04 7.76 -16.42
CA ASN A 648 -0.12 8.73 -15.32
C ASN A 648 -1.38 9.59 -15.44
N LEU A 649 -2.15 9.73 -14.36
CA LEU A 649 -3.25 10.68 -14.28
C LEU A 649 -2.75 11.98 -13.66
N VAL A 650 -2.64 13.04 -14.47
CA VAL A 650 -2.05 14.32 -14.04
C VAL A 650 -2.96 15.05 -13.06
N ASN A 651 -2.39 15.58 -11.97
CA ASN A 651 -3.13 16.35 -10.98
C ASN A 651 -3.47 17.75 -11.54
N PRO A 652 -4.75 18.11 -11.72
CA PRO A 652 -5.14 19.44 -12.21
C PRO A 652 -5.13 20.50 -11.10
N GLU A 653 -5.01 20.07 -9.84
CA GLU A 653 -4.95 20.90 -8.62
C GLU A 653 -3.56 20.82 -7.94
N TYR A 654 -2.50 20.43 -8.66
CA TYR A 654 -1.12 20.52 -8.14
C TYR A 654 -0.79 21.98 -7.78
N ASN A 655 -0.34 22.22 -6.54
CA ASN A 655 -0.22 23.56 -5.96
C ASN A 655 -1.53 24.38 -6.03
N ILE A 656 -2.69 23.76 -5.83
CA ILE A 656 -4.00 24.44 -5.63
C ILE A 656 -4.71 23.78 -4.44
N ILE A 657 -5.34 24.59 -3.58
CA ILE A 657 -6.19 24.12 -2.48
C ILE A 657 -7.65 24.37 -2.85
N SER A 658 -8.38 23.29 -3.13
CA SER A 658 -9.76 23.31 -3.62
C SER A 658 -10.53 22.02 -3.26
N GLY A 659 -11.81 21.96 -3.59
CA GLY A 659 -12.66 20.78 -3.38
C GLY A 659 -12.71 20.30 -1.93
N ASP A 660 -12.75 18.97 -1.75
CA ASP A 660 -12.80 18.32 -0.44
C ASP A 660 -11.54 18.62 0.43
N LEU A 661 -10.40 18.97 -0.16
CA LEU A 661 -9.19 19.39 0.57
C LEU A 661 -9.36 20.77 1.23
N LEU A 662 -9.95 21.74 0.54
CA LEU A 662 -10.25 23.07 1.08
C LEU A 662 -11.24 22.98 2.26
N ASP A 663 -12.27 22.14 2.10
CA ASP A 663 -13.31 21.82 3.09
C ASP A 663 -12.74 21.28 4.42
N LEU A 664 -11.60 20.58 4.36
CA LEU A 664 -10.97 19.92 5.50
C LEU A 664 -9.67 20.60 5.97
N TRP A 665 -9.23 21.69 5.31
CA TRP A 665 -7.92 22.31 5.49
C TRP A 665 -7.59 22.71 6.94
N ASP A 666 -8.57 23.27 7.67
CA ASP A 666 -8.40 23.65 9.07
C ASP A 666 -8.34 22.47 10.05
N HIS A 667 -8.78 21.28 9.65
CA HIS A 667 -8.59 20.04 10.40
C HIS A 667 -7.21 19.45 10.11
N TYR A 668 -6.80 19.45 8.83
CA TYR A 668 -5.50 18.96 8.39
C TYR A 668 -4.32 19.70 9.05
N LYS A 669 -4.38 21.04 9.10
CA LYS A 669 -3.37 21.88 9.81
C LYS A 669 -3.28 21.63 11.33
N LYS A 670 -4.23 20.90 11.93
CA LYS A 670 -4.30 20.62 13.38
C LYS A 670 -3.99 19.17 13.74
N ARG A 671 -3.78 18.28 12.76
CA ARG A 671 -3.30 16.91 13.00
C ARG A 671 -1.79 16.91 13.11
N GLU A 672 -1.28 16.63 14.31
CA GLU A 672 0.15 16.53 14.61
C GLU A 672 0.91 15.65 13.61
N GLU A 673 0.26 14.60 13.07
CA GLU A 673 0.89 13.62 12.17
C GLU A 673 0.95 14.10 10.71
N ILE A 674 0.10 15.05 10.30
CA ILE A 674 -0.09 15.45 8.89
C ILE A 674 0.33 16.90 8.65
N ALA A 675 0.10 17.80 9.60
CA ALA A 675 0.37 19.23 9.44
C ALA A 675 1.83 19.56 9.08
N PRO A 676 2.87 18.88 9.62
CA PRO A 676 4.26 19.11 9.21
C PRO A 676 4.56 18.72 7.76
N PHE A 677 3.88 17.71 7.19
CA PHE A 677 3.99 17.37 5.76
C PHE A 677 3.36 18.46 4.91
N ILE A 678 2.17 18.93 5.29
CA ILE A 678 1.47 20.01 4.59
C ILE A 678 2.31 21.30 4.60
N ASN A 679 3.05 21.57 5.67
CA ASN A 679 4.03 22.66 5.71
C ASN A 679 5.04 22.53 4.55
N GLN A 680 5.78 21.42 4.54
CA GLN A 680 6.86 21.19 3.57
C GLN A 680 6.39 21.07 2.12
N LEU A 681 5.11 20.77 1.89
CA LEU A 681 4.52 20.62 0.56
C LEU A 681 3.89 21.90 0.01
N TYR A 682 3.14 22.65 0.84
CA TYR A 682 2.32 23.80 0.40
C TYR A 682 2.91 25.17 0.76
N PHE A 683 3.97 25.22 1.57
CA PHE A 683 4.56 26.46 2.06
C PHE A 683 6.07 26.52 1.82
N GLU A 684 6.58 27.74 1.86
CA GLU A 684 8.00 28.09 1.83
C GLU A 684 8.27 29.12 2.92
N PRO A 685 9.38 29.02 3.67
CA PRO A 685 9.83 30.10 4.54
C PRO A 685 10.06 31.38 3.74
N ASP A 686 9.62 32.51 4.28
CA ASP A 686 10.15 33.81 3.87
C ASP A 686 11.55 34.03 4.46
N HIS A 687 12.26 35.06 4.02
CA HIS A 687 13.65 35.31 4.42
C HIS A 687 13.86 35.46 5.93
N ASP A 688 12.81 35.82 6.67
CA ASP A 688 12.85 36.10 8.11
C ASP A 688 12.39 34.89 8.96
N GLY A 689 12.05 33.74 8.35
CA GLY A 689 11.56 32.52 9.04
C GLY A 689 10.14 32.58 9.61
N PHE A 690 9.76 33.71 10.22
CA PHE A 690 8.48 33.92 10.93
C PHE A 690 7.25 34.01 10.02
N VAL A 691 7.43 34.02 8.70
CA VAL A 691 6.38 34.17 7.69
C VAL A 691 6.46 33.01 6.71
N THR A 692 5.38 32.26 6.53
CA THR A 692 5.27 31.24 5.49
C THR A 692 4.54 31.79 4.26
N LYS A 693 5.20 31.81 3.11
CA LYS A 693 4.56 32.03 1.80
C LYS A 693 3.93 30.71 1.34
N THR A 694 2.74 30.74 0.76
CA THR A 694 2.17 29.51 0.15
C THR A 694 2.64 29.36 -1.30
N ARG A 695 2.97 28.12 -1.69
CA ARG A 695 3.14 27.70 -3.08
C ARG A 695 1.81 27.64 -3.85
N SER A 696 0.68 27.65 -3.13
CA SER A 696 -0.64 27.46 -3.72
C SER A 696 -1.12 28.70 -4.47
N LEU A 697 -1.68 28.49 -5.66
CA LEU A 697 -2.58 29.48 -6.26
C LEU A 697 -3.98 29.36 -5.62
N PRO A 698 -4.71 30.48 -5.41
CA PRO A 698 -6.14 30.43 -5.11
C PRO A 698 -6.92 29.91 -6.34
N ASN A 699 -8.08 29.29 -6.08
CA ASN A 699 -8.84 28.51 -7.05
C ASN A 699 -9.17 29.27 -8.37
N ARG A 700 -9.15 28.56 -9.49
CA ARG A 700 -9.11 29.11 -10.86
C ARG A 700 -10.48 29.47 -11.45
N THR A 701 -11.56 29.32 -10.69
CA THR A 701 -12.91 29.80 -11.04
C THR A 701 -13.11 31.23 -10.55
N GLY A 702 -13.25 32.18 -11.47
CA GLY A 702 -13.20 33.63 -11.20
C GLY A 702 -14.42 34.26 -10.51
N GLU A 703 -14.83 33.74 -9.35
CA GLU A 703 -15.74 34.44 -8.43
C GLU A 703 -14.98 34.84 -7.15
N ASP A 704 -15.07 36.12 -6.76
CA ASP A 704 -14.22 36.75 -5.73
C ASP A 704 -14.70 36.43 -4.30
N VAL A 705 -14.68 35.15 -3.92
CA VAL A 705 -15.12 34.66 -2.61
C VAL A 705 -13.99 34.75 -1.58
N ASN A 706 -13.80 35.95 -1.00
CA ASN A 706 -13.00 36.21 0.21
C ASN A 706 -11.53 35.72 0.22
N SER A 707 -10.93 35.41 -0.94
CA SER A 707 -9.54 34.92 -1.07
C SER A 707 -8.50 35.80 -0.36
N LYS A 708 -8.72 37.13 -0.33
CA LYS A 708 -7.88 38.10 0.40
C LYS A 708 -7.87 37.91 1.91
N GLY A 709 -8.95 37.43 2.51
CA GLY A 709 -9.00 37.12 3.95
C GLY A 709 -8.13 35.92 4.31
N LEU A 710 -8.24 34.85 3.51
CA LEU A 710 -7.46 33.62 3.67
C LEU A 710 -5.95 33.90 3.50
N LEU A 711 -5.56 34.73 2.52
CA LEU A 711 -4.16 35.05 2.23
C LEU A 711 -3.50 36.09 3.16
N LEU A 712 -4.26 36.89 3.91
CA LEU A 712 -3.70 37.83 4.91
C LEU A 712 -3.54 37.17 6.29
N THR A 713 -4.52 36.40 6.74
CA THR A 713 -4.52 35.80 8.10
C THR A 713 -3.45 34.71 8.27
N VAL A 714 -2.94 34.16 7.16
CA VAL A 714 -1.93 33.09 7.10
C VAL A 714 -0.51 33.52 7.55
N LYS A 715 -0.21 34.83 7.62
CA LYS A 715 1.17 35.34 7.46
C LYS A 715 2.07 35.52 8.70
N LYS A 716 1.71 35.05 9.89
CA LYS A 716 2.68 34.92 11.02
C LYS A 716 2.43 33.70 11.89
N THR A 717 1.20 33.50 12.37
CA THR A 717 0.85 32.50 13.40
C THR A 717 1.08 31.04 12.99
N ILE A 718 1.23 30.75 11.69
CA ILE A 718 1.31 29.38 11.16
C ILE A 718 2.69 28.75 11.40
N GLY A 719 3.80 29.51 11.34
CA GLY A 719 5.14 28.95 11.54
C GLY A 719 5.29 28.34 12.94
N ASN A 720 5.05 29.15 13.96
CA ASN A 720 5.12 28.75 15.37
C ASN A 720 4.16 27.58 15.68
N SER A 721 2.91 27.66 15.21
CA SER A 721 1.91 26.61 15.44
C SER A 721 2.29 25.28 14.80
N LEU A 722 2.99 25.27 13.66
CA LEU A 722 3.37 24.02 12.98
C LEU A 722 4.63 23.40 13.59
N ASP A 723 5.61 24.20 14.04
CA ASP A 723 6.79 23.63 14.68
C ASP A 723 6.52 23.14 16.11
N ASN A 724 5.66 23.83 16.87
CA ASN A 724 5.21 23.30 18.17
C ASN A 724 4.43 21.98 18.03
N LEU A 725 3.74 21.69 16.91
CA LEU A 725 3.17 20.36 16.64
C LEU A 725 4.24 19.28 16.42
N ARG A 726 5.33 19.59 15.70
CA ARG A 726 6.52 18.71 15.54
C ARG A 726 7.18 18.44 16.90
N ARG A 727 7.48 19.50 17.65
CA ARG A 727 8.07 19.44 19.00
C ARG A 727 7.19 18.66 19.99
N ARG A 728 5.86 18.76 19.88
CA ARG A 728 4.93 17.98 20.70
C ARG A 728 4.96 16.47 20.42
N ARG A 729 5.31 16.05 19.20
CA ARG A 729 5.57 14.63 18.89
C ARG A 729 6.93 14.17 19.41
N LYS A 730 7.99 14.99 19.27
CA LYS A 730 9.29 14.74 19.94
C LYS A 730 9.13 14.59 21.46
N PHE A 731 8.35 15.47 22.10
CA PHE A 731 8.01 15.36 23.53
C PHE A 731 7.33 14.05 23.88
N LYS A 732 6.32 13.61 23.10
CA LYS A 732 5.63 12.32 23.33
C LYS A 732 6.59 11.13 23.23
N LYS A 733 7.52 11.15 22.28
CA LYS A 733 8.57 10.12 22.17
C LYS A 733 9.52 10.13 23.36
N ALA A 734 10.05 11.30 23.71
CA ALA A 734 10.95 11.47 24.87
C ALA A 734 10.27 11.05 26.19
N ARG A 735 8.95 11.23 26.33
CA ARG A 735 8.17 10.74 27.49
C ARG A 735 8.06 9.20 27.56
N LEU A 736 8.26 8.49 26.44
CA LEU A 736 8.29 7.02 26.37
C LEU A 736 9.72 6.46 26.47
N THR A 737 10.72 7.14 25.90
CA THR A 737 12.11 6.66 25.85
C THR A 737 12.96 7.12 27.05
N MET A 738 12.85 8.40 27.43
CA MET A 738 13.66 9.04 28.48
C MET A 738 12.95 8.99 29.85
N THR A 739 12.50 7.79 30.27
CA THR A 739 11.60 7.63 31.44
C THR A 739 12.23 8.00 32.79
N ASP A 740 13.56 8.07 32.87
CA ASP A 740 14.35 8.50 34.02
C ASP A 740 14.67 10.01 34.01
N LYS A 741 14.63 10.66 32.84
CA LYS A 741 14.92 12.09 32.70
C LYS A 741 13.76 12.96 33.21
N PRO A 742 14.07 14.14 33.78
CA PRO A 742 13.05 15.06 34.29
C PRO A 742 12.21 15.68 33.17
N VAL A 743 10.89 15.75 33.38
CA VAL A 743 9.96 16.46 32.48
C VAL A 743 10.11 17.96 32.64
N ILE A 744 10.16 18.66 31.51
CA ILE A 744 10.37 20.11 31.41
C ILE A 744 9.21 20.73 30.62
N VAL A 745 8.77 21.93 31.01
CA VAL A 745 7.94 22.82 30.18
C VAL A 745 8.75 24.09 29.90
N ALA A 746 8.75 24.57 28.67
CA ALA A 746 9.50 25.74 28.24
C ALA A 746 8.59 26.75 27.53
N GLU A 747 8.58 27.97 28.06
CA GLU A 747 7.93 29.14 27.45
C GLU A 747 9.00 30.10 26.94
N GLY A 748 8.75 30.80 25.83
CA GLY A 748 9.78 31.72 25.32
C GLY A 748 9.55 32.37 23.97
N ASP A 749 10.55 33.14 23.58
CA ASP A 749 10.62 33.95 22.35
C ASP A 749 11.40 33.23 21.23
N SER A 750 11.95 33.98 20.28
CA SER A 750 12.69 33.45 19.14
C SER A 750 14.04 32.80 19.46
N TRP A 751 14.55 32.91 20.71
CA TRP A 751 15.72 32.14 21.16
C TRP A 751 15.33 30.72 21.64
N PHE A 752 14.04 30.50 21.91
CA PHE A 752 13.48 29.18 22.25
C PHE A 752 12.66 28.57 21.10
N LEU A 753 12.23 29.35 20.11
CA LEU A 753 11.58 28.86 18.90
C LEU A 753 11.93 29.72 17.68
N TYR A 754 12.80 29.25 16.79
CA TYR A 754 13.09 29.87 15.49
C TYR A 754 12.65 28.96 14.32
N PRO A 755 11.49 29.21 13.68
CA PRO A 755 10.89 28.25 12.75
C PRO A 755 11.76 27.88 11.54
N PHE A 756 12.07 26.59 11.41
CA PHE A 756 12.56 25.87 10.21
C PHE A 756 13.91 26.26 9.59
N LEU A 757 14.53 27.38 9.98
CA LEU A 757 15.75 27.90 9.34
C LEU A 757 17.06 27.58 10.09
N VAL A 758 17.01 27.44 11.41
CA VAL A 758 18.11 27.02 12.29
C VAL A 758 17.56 26.18 13.44
N LYS A 759 18.41 25.44 14.13
CA LYS A 759 18.07 24.78 15.41
C LYS A 759 18.35 25.76 16.56
N ASP A 760 17.33 26.05 17.36
CA ASP A 760 17.46 26.92 18.54
C ASP A 760 17.79 26.14 19.83
N ILE A 761 17.85 26.86 20.96
CA ILE A 761 18.19 26.32 22.29
C ILE A 761 17.34 25.09 22.63
N LEU A 762 16.03 25.10 22.37
CA LEU A 762 15.15 24.00 22.77
C LEU A 762 15.31 22.78 21.87
N ASP A 763 15.58 22.93 20.57
CA ASP A 763 15.90 21.79 19.68
C ASP A 763 17.15 21.02 20.18
N TYR A 764 18.09 21.67 20.85
CA TYR A 764 19.23 21.00 21.51
C TYR A 764 18.90 20.43 22.90
N VAL A 765 18.18 21.16 23.76
CA VAL A 765 17.78 20.65 25.10
C VAL A 765 16.85 19.43 24.98
N MET A 766 16.03 19.34 23.93
CA MET A 766 15.18 18.19 23.61
C MET A 766 15.93 16.89 23.28
N LEU A 767 17.25 16.95 23.00
CA LEU A 767 18.08 15.76 22.79
C LEU A 767 18.36 15.02 24.11
N GLU A 768 18.37 15.74 25.24
CA GLU A 768 18.70 15.20 26.56
C GLU A 768 17.49 15.11 27.50
N PHE A 769 16.39 15.85 27.24
CA PHE A 769 15.25 15.94 28.16
C PHE A 769 13.89 15.93 27.44
N PRO A 770 12.84 15.31 28.05
CA PRO A 770 11.47 15.48 27.59
C PRO A 770 10.95 16.90 27.90
N VAL A 771 11.21 17.84 26.97
CA VAL A 771 10.71 19.22 26.98
C VAL A 771 9.40 19.34 26.19
N LEU A 772 8.38 19.95 26.80
CA LEU A 772 7.23 20.48 26.07
C LEU A 772 7.44 21.98 25.80
N SER A 773 7.55 22.35 24.53
CA SER A 773 7.66 23.73 24.05
C SER A 773 6.26 24.34 23.89
N LEU A 774 6.08 25.53 24.48
CA LEU A 774 4.97 26.45 24.21
C LEU A 774 5.44 27.65 23.37
N ALA A 775 6.74 27.95 23.45
CA ALA A 775 7.42 29.13 22.90
C ALA A 775 6.97 29.59 21.51
N ALA A 776 6.97 30.91 21.32
CA ALA A 776 6.51 31.60 20.12
C ALA A 776 7.53 32.67 19.68
N ALA A 777 8.02 32.55 18.44
CA ALA A 777 8.90 33.54 17.84
C ALA A 777 8.27 34.94 17.81
N GLY A 778 9.01 35.94 18.31
CA GLY A 778 8.59 37.34 18.32
C GLY A 778 7.52 37.68 19.36
N ASP A 779 7.38 36.88 20.42
CA ASP A 779 6.44 37.11 21.51
C ASP A 779 7.06 37.83 22.73
N GLU A 780 6.23 38.37 23.63
CA GLU A 780 6.61 39.21 24.77
C GLU A 780 6.17 38.60 26.12
N LEU A 781 6.94 38.87 27.17
CA LEU A 781 6.72 38.31 28.51
C LEU A 781 5.37 38.71 29.16
N GLU A 782 4.74 39.77 28.66
CA GLU A 782 3.38 40.16 29.07
C GLU A 782 2.29 39.28 28.45
N ASN A 783 2.50 38.76 27.23
CA ASN A 783 1.52 37.92 26.53
C ASN A 783 1.41 36.55 27.19
N TYR A 784 2.54 35.93 27.59
CA TYR A 784 2.54 34.67 28.36
C TYR A 784 1.66 34.76 29.62
N LYS A 785 1.56 35.95 30.23
CA LYS A 785 0.76 36.24 31.42
C LYS A 785 -0.71 36.56 31.08
N ALA A 786 -0.98 37.11 29.90
CA ALA A 786 -2.32 37.39 29.42
C ALA A 786 -3.04 36.11 28.95
N ASP A 787 -2.34 35.24 28.23
CA ASP A 787 -2.87 33.97 27.70
C ASP A 787 -2.81 32.84 28.74
N GLY A 788 -1.79 32.82 29.60
CA GLY A 788 -1.70 31.93 30.76
C GLY A 788 -1.34 30.47 30.47
N GLU A 789 -1.10 30.10 29.20
CA GLU A 789 -0.89 28.72 28.74
C GLU A 789 0.23 27.98 29.51
N LEU A 790 1.32 28.68 29.88
CA LEU A 790 2.37 28.14 30.75
C LEU A 790 1.84 27.61 32.09
N LEU A 791 0.99 28.36 32.79
CA LEU A 791 0.52 27.99 34.13
C LEU A 791 -0.52 26.86 34.07
N GLU A 792 -1.37 26.85 33.04
CA GLU A 792 -2.29 25.73 32.79
C GLU A 792 -1.53 24.45 32.41
N THR A 793 -0.54 24.56 31.51
CA THR A 793 0.33 23.45 31.10
C THR A 793 1.14 22.90 32.26
N VAL A 794 1.69 23.75 33.15
CA VAL A 794 2.40 23.32 34.35
C VAL A 794 1.47 22.65 35.37
N ALA A 795 0.17 23.01 35.41
CA ALA A 795 -0.83 22.30 36.21
C ALA A 795 -1.17 20.90 35.66
N GLU A 796 -1.29 20.75 34.33
CA GLU A 796 -1.60 19.47 33.67
C GLU A 796 -0.39 18.53 33.64
N VAL A 797 0.72 18.98 33.05
CA VAL A 797 1.93 18.18 32.75
C VAL A 797 2.76 17.92 34.02
N ARG A 798 2.67 18.81 35.02
CA ARG A 798 3.35 18.70 36.32
C ARG A 798 4.87 18.45 36.20
N PRO A 799 5.61 19.29 35.44
CA PRO A 799 7.04 19.10 35.21
C PRO A 799 7.88 19.22 36.50
N LYS A 800 9.11 18.70 36.46
CA LYS A 800 10.15 18.95 37.49
C LYS A 800 10.77 20.33 37.30
N PHE A 801 10.94 20.78 36.06
CA PHE A 801 11.61 22.03 35.72
C PHE A 801 10.77 22.88 34.76
N VAL A 802 10.93 24.20 34.86
CA VAL A 802 10.35 25.18 33.92
C VAL A 802 11.46 26.06 33.38
N LEU A 803 11.44 26.36 32.09
CA LEU A 803 12.33 27.31 31.41
C LEU A 803 11.50 28.50 30.93
N ILE A 804 12.04 29.72 31.07
CA ILE A 804 11.46 30.94 30.50
C ILE A 804 12.56 31.72 29.75
N SER A 805 12.37 31.94 28.45
CA SER A 805 12.97 33.06 27.70
C SER A 805 11.99 34.22 27.67
N GLY A 806 12.45 35.47 27.55
CA GLY A 806 11.57 36.63 27.40
C GLY A 806 12.18 37.93 27.92
N GLY A 807 11.82 39.05 27.30
CA GLY A 807 12.45 40.37 27.50
C GLY A 807 13.36 40.79 26.34
N GLY A 808 13.71 39.87 25.44
CA GLY A 808 14.54 40.15 24.26
C GLY A 808 13.89 41.18 23.34
N ASN A 809 12.60 40.97 22.99
CA ASN A 809 11.84 41.92 22.18
C ASN A 809 11.64 43.27 22.89
N ASP A 810 11.34 43.27 24.20
CA ASP A 810 11.11 44.45 25.03
C ASP A 810 12.31 45.41 25.17
N ILE A 811 13.53 44.96 24.81
CA ILE A 811 14.80 45.66 25.08
C ILE A 811 15.71 45.73 23.84
N ILE A 812 15.85 44.64 23.09
CA ILE A 812 16.82 44.46 21.98
C ILE A 812 16.13 43.85 20.74
N GLY A 813 14.84 44.10 20.58
CA GLY A 813 14.10 43.91 19.33
C GLY A 813 13.73 45.25 18.69
N PRO A 814 12.73 45.26 17.78
CA PRO A 814 12.26 46.49 17.13
C PRO A 814 11.83 47.62 18.08
N GLU A 815 11.37 47.30 19.29
CA GLU A 815 11.01 48.29 20.32
C GLU A 815 12.19 49.18 20.76
N ILE A 816 13.44 48.84 20.43
CA ILE A 816 14.60 49.73 20.65
C ILE A 816 14.40 51.11 19.99
N GLU A 817 13.66 51.20 18.88
CA GLU A 817 13.27 52.47 18.24
C GLU A 817 12.54 53.41 19.21
N HIS A 818 11.81 52.84 20.17
CA HIS A 818 11.03 53.53 21.17
C HIS A 818 11.79 53.76 22.49
N LEU A 819 12.91 53.06 22.73
CA LEU A 819 13.76 53.26 23.92
C LEU A 819 14.78 54.39 23.74
N LEU A 820 15.12 54.75 22.51
CA LEU A 820 16.16 55.73 22.18
C LEU A 820 15.66 57.18 22.13
N PHE A 821 16.58 58.14 22.28
CA PHE A 821 16.39 59.55 21.93
C PHE A 821 16.89 59.85 20.51
N GLU A 822 16.25 60.80 19.84
CA GLU A 822 16.63 61.23 18.49
C GLU A 822 17.82 62.20 18.49
N HIS A 823 18.76 61.96 17.57
CA HIS A 823 19.86 62.87 17.20
C HIS A 823 20.80 63.26 18.36
N ILE A 824 21.00 62.35 19.33
CA ILE A 824 22.03 62.49 20.36
C ILE A 824 23.43 62.54 19.72
N PRO A 825 24.31 63.49 20.10
CA PRO A 825 25.67 63.55 19.57
C PRO A 825 26.48 62.29 19.86
N ALA A 826 27.38 61.93 18.94
CA ALA A 826 28.29 60.79 19.07
C ALA A 826 29.23 60.88 20.29
N GLY A 827 29.71 59.72 20.76
CA GLY A 827 30.68 59.59 21.85
C GLY A 827 30.11 59.82 23.26
N LYS A 828 28.78 59.79 23.43
CA LYS A 828 28.11 59.89 24.73
C LYS A 828 28.21 58.61 25.55
N THR A 829 27.73 58.65 26.80
CA THR A 829 27.57 57.43 27.62
C THR A 829 26.31 56.67 27.19
N PRO A 830 26.26 55.32 27.29
CA PRO A 830 25.11 54.53 26.84
C PRO A 830 23.75 54.99 27.38
N ARG A 831 23.67 55.31 28.68
CA ARG A 831 22.42 55.79 29.30
C ARG A 831 21.94 57.14 28.78
N GLU A 832 22.80 57.99 28.20
CA GLU A 832 22.38 59.27 27.58
C GLU A 832 21.65 59.09 26.24
N TYR A 833 21.77 57.93 25.59
CA TYR A 833 21.00 57.61 24.37
C TYR A 833 19.57 57.12 24.68
N LEU A 834 19.28 56.75 25.94
CA LEU A 834 18.04 56.08 26.34
C LEU A 834 17.05 57.03 27.03
N ASN A 835 15.76 56.90 26.73
CA ASN A 835 14.69 57.71 27.30
C ASN A 835 14.04 57.06 28.54
N GLU A 836 12.95 57.65 29.05
CA GLU A 836 12.25 57.20 30.27
C GLU A 836 11.43 55.90 30.11
N LYS A 837 11.14 55.48 28.88
CA LYS A 837 10.56 54.15 28.60
C LYS A 837 11.51 53.02 28.97
N PHE A 838 12.83 53.21 28.86
CA PHE A 838 13.81 52.19 29.22
C PHE A 838 13.69 51.77 30.69
N ASP A 839 13.68 52.74 31.61
CA ASP A 839 13.52 52.46 33.04
C ASP A 839 12.13 51.84 33.34
N THR A 840 11.11 52.22 32.56
CA THR A 840 9.73 51.70 32.67
C THR A 840 9.62 50.25 32.20
N ASN A 841 10.19 49.89 31.05
CA ASN A 841 10.23 48.51 30.54
C ASN A 841 11.03 47.61 31.48
N MET A 842 12.18 48.07 31.98
CA MET A 842 12.98 47.32 32.96
C MET A 842 12.24 47.06 34.28
N ALA A 843 11.43 48.01 34.75
CA ALA A 843 10.56 47.79 35.90
C ALA A 843 9.44 46.78 35.59
N LYS A 844 8.74 46.92 34.45
CA LYS A 844 7.70 45.99 33.97
C LYS A 844 8.21 44.55 33.88
N LEU A 845 9.38 44.34 33.28
CA LEU A 845 10.01 43.03 33.15
C LEU A 845 10.30 42.38 34.51
N ARG A 846 10.80 43.16 35.48
CA ARG A 846 10.99 42.66 36.85
C ARG A 846 9.66 42.21 37.47
N GLU A 847 8.61 43.03 37.40
CA GLU A 847 7.28 42.66 37.93
C GLU A 847 6.68 41.41 37.26
N LEU A 848 6.97 41.19 35.97
CA LEU A 848 6.55 40.00 35.23
C LEU A 848 7.31 38.73 35.67
N TYR A 849 8.64 38.80 35.80
CA TYR A 849 9.41 37.67 36.33
C TYR A 849 9.08 37.37 37.81
N GLU A 850 8.92 38.39 38.66
CA GLU A 850 8.47 38.22 40.06
C GLU A 850 7.10 37.53 40.13
N TYR A 851 6.18 37.86 39.23
CA TYR A 851 4.89 37.17 39.08
C TYR A 851 5.07 35.69 38.72
N PHE A 852 5.84 35.35 37.68
CA PHE A 852 6.05 33.95 37.28
C PHE A 852 6.76 33.12 38.35
N ILE A 853 7.77 33.69 39.03
CA ILE A 853 8.42 33.06 40.20
C ILE A 853 7.39 32.77 41.30
N ALA A 854 6.53 33.74 41.63
CA ALA A 854 5.52 33.61 42.68
C ALA A 854 4.40 32.61 42.34
N GLU A 855 3.97 32.51 41.09
CA GLU A 855 2.97 31.53 40.64
C GLU A 855 3.56 30.12 40.56
N LEU A 856 4.70 29.93 39.88
CA LEU A 856 5.32 28.61 39.70
C LEU A 856 5.71 27.95 41.03
N LYS A 857 6.10 28.73 42.05
CA LYS A 857 6.36 28.24 43.42
C LYS A 857 5.15 27.58 44.10
N LYS A 858 3.93 27.78 43.60
CA LYS A 858 2.70 27.11 44.10
C LYS A 858 2.59 25.67 43.58
N HIS A 859 3.26 25.33 42.48
CA HIS A 859 3.16 24.04 41.83
C HIS A 859 4.22 23.07 42.38
N VAL A 860 3.81 22.26 43.36
CA VAL A 860 4.69 21.33 44.13
C VAL A 860 5.51 20.36 43.26
N SER A 861 5.15 20.13 41.99
CA SER A 861 5.98 19.36 41.05
C SER A 861 7.27 20.10 40.66
N VAL A 862 7.18 21.41 40.40
CA VAL A 862 8.29 22.25 39.97
C VAL A 862 9.31 22.37 41.10
N LYS A 863 10.56 22.11 40.77
CA LYS A 863 11.72 22.16 41.68
C LYS A 863 12.61 23.35 41.38
N GLN A 864 12.81 23.62 40.08
CA GLN A 864 13.64 24.70 39.59
C GLN A 864 12.95 25.42 38.43
N LEU A 865 13.05 26.74 38.44
CA LEU A 865 12.82 27.62 37.29
C LEU A 865 14.19 28.04 36.73
N PHE A 866 14.39 27.91 35.42
CA PHE A 866 15.56 28.39 34.70
C PHE A 866 15.19 29.63 33.88
N ILE A 867 15.98 30.69 34.03
CA ILE A 867 15.86 31.96 33.31
C ILE A 867 17.22 32.35 32.73
N HIS A 868 17.25 33.14 31.67
CA HIS A 868 18.50 33.55 31.02
C HIS A 868 18.42 34.96 30.47
N GLY A 869 19.59 35.60 30.33
CA GLY A 869 19.75 36.79 29.50
C GLY A 869 20.19 36.42 28.09
N TYR A 870 20.38 37.44 27.25
CA TYR A 870 20.84 37.30 25.87
C TYR A 870 22.35 37.58 25.77
N ASP A 871 22.97 37.13 24.68
CA ASP A 871 24.35 37.50 24.33
C ASP A 871 24.38 38.88 23.63
N TYR A 872 25.58 39.44 23.47
CA TYR A 872 25.81 40.72 22.80
C TYR A 872 25.60 40.58 21.29
N ILE A 873 24.46 41.07 20.80
CA ILE A 873 24.12 41.07 19.37
C ILE A 873 25.13 41.90 18.55
N ARG A 874 25.24 41.59 17.27
CA ARG A 874 26.29 42.15 16.42
C ARG A 874 25.97 43.54 15.87
N VAL A 875 27.02 44.33 15.64
CA VAL A 875 26.95 45.72 15.13
C VAL A 875 27.81 45.97 13.89
N ASP A 876 28.55 44.94 13.46
CA ASP A 876 29.60 44.94 12.44
C ASP A 876 29.12 44.31 11.11
N HIS A 877 27.82 44.44 10.80
CA HIS A 877 27.22 43.95 9.57
C HIS A 877 27.34 44.96 8.41
N ASP A 878 27.36 44.45 7.17
CA ASP A 878 27.26 45.27 5.96
C ASP A 878 25.94 46.06 5.91
N ASP A 879 25.98 47.27 5.31
CA ASP A 879 24.82 48.18 5.14
C ASP A 879 23.55 47.48 4.64
N LYS A 880 23.69 46.46 3.77
CA LYS A 880 22.56 45.69 3.25
C LYS A 880 21.84 44.93 4.38
N ILE A 881 22.56 44.22 5.23
CA ILE A 881 22.00 43.50 6.38
C ILE A 881 21.43 44.52 7.37
N VAL A 882 22.18 45.58 7.69
CA VAL A 882 21.74 46.65 8.60
C VAL A 882 20.46 47.35 8.12
N SER A 883 20.24 47.49 6.81
CA SER A 883 19.00 48.06 6.26
C SER A 883 17.77 47.13 6.35
N GLN A 884 17.96 45.85 6.67
CA GLN A 884 16.90 44.85 6.86
C GLN A 884 16.79 44.38 8.32
N GLY A 885 17.78 44.69 9.17
CA GLY A 885 17.85 44.29 10.57
C GLY A 885 16.78 44.89 11.48
N TRP A 886 16.68 44.32 12.67
CA TRP A 886 15.73 44.65 13.72
C TRP A 886 16.30 45.60 14.79
N VAL A 887 17.61 45.89 14.79
CA VAL A 887 18.23 46.73 15.84
C VAL A 887 19.13 47.85 15.28
N ASN A 888 20.27 47.54 14.65
CA ASN A 888 21.20 48.56 14.14
C ASN A 888 20.53 49.50 13.13
N ARG A 889 19.50 49.00 12.43
CA ARG A 889 18.62 49.79 11.56
C ARG A 889 18.01 50.98 12.32
N TYR A 890 17.29 50.73 13.40
CA TYR A 890 16.60 51.76 14.17
C TYR A 890 17.58 52.67 14.92
N MET A 891 18.72 52.13 15.38
CA MET A 891 19.80 52.94 15.95
C MET A 891 20.34 53.96 14.92
N ASN A 892 20.53 53.55 13.67
CA ASN A 892 20.93 54.44 12.58
C ASN A 892 19.81 55.44 12.21
N GLU A 893 18.55 55.02 12.17
CA GLU A 893 17.39 55.90 11.91
C GLU A 893 17.25 56.98 13.00
N LYS A 894 17.56 56.68 14.27
CA LYS A 894 17.64 57.65 15.38
C LYS A 894 18.92 58.50 15.38
N GLY A 895 19.91 58.15 14.56
CA GLY A 895 21.13 58.94 14.32
C GLY A 895 22.41 58.42 14.99
N ILE A 896 22.39 57.23 15.60
CA ILE A 896 23.54 56.59 16.28
C ILE A 896 24.40 55.86 15.23
N SER A 897 25.07 56.65 14.38
CA SER A 897 25.76 56.16 13.19
C SER A 897 27.17 55.59 13.46
N LEU A 898 27.82 55.93 14.58
CA LEU A 898 29.08 55.29 14.97
C LEU A 898 28.82 53.88 15.51
N GLN A 899 29.54 52.90 14.96
CA GLN A 899 29.51 51.51 15.42
C GLN A 899 29.89 51.40 16.91
N GLU A 900 30.91 52.12 17.37
CA GLU A 900 31.33 52.17 18.79
C GLU A 900 30.27 52.81 19.71
N ASP A 901 29.36 53.64 19.20
CA ASP A 901 28.22 54.12 19.98
C ASP A 901 27.11 53.06 20.06
N ARG A 902 26.82 52.37 18.95
CA ARG A 902 25.83 51.27 18.93
C ARG A 902 26.24 50.10 19.81
N ASP A 903 27.49 49.66 19.66
CA ASP A 903 28.14 48.60 20.45
C ASP A 903 27.93 48.81 21.96
N ARG A 904 28.37 49.98 22.47
CA ARG A 904 28.29 50.32 23.89
C ARG A 904 26.86 50.53 24.38
N VAL A 905 25.91 50.91 23.52
CA VAL A 905 24.47 50.98 23.86
C VAL A 905 23.87 49.58 23.94
N ILE A 906 24.13 48.70 22.98
CA ILE A 906 23.68 47.30 22.98
C ILE A 906 24.22 46.55 24.20
N HIS A 907 25.53 46.65 24.48
CA HIS A 907 26.13 46.06 25.68
C HIS A 907 25.44 46.55 26.96
N TYR A 908 25.17 47.85 27.08
CA TYR A 908 24.47 48.41 28.23
C TYR A 908 23.02 47.92 28.38
N LEU A 909 22.31 47.71 27.26
CA LEU A 909 20.96 47.12 27.25
C LEU A 909 20.97 45.65 27.69
N VAL A 910 21.89 44.84 27.15
CA VAL A 910 22.11 43.44 27.54
C VAL A 910 22.45 43.34 29.02
N ASP A 911 23.46 44.08 29.49
CA ASP A 911 23.95 43.99 30.86
C ASP A 911 22.88 44.46 31.87
N SER A 912 22.16 45.54 31.59
CA SER A 912 21.08 46.04 32.46
C SER A 912 19.94 45.02 32.64
N PHE A 913 19.66 44.21 31.62
CA PHE A 913 18.67 43.13 31.73
C PHE A 913 19.21 41.94 32.51
N ASN A 914 20.43 41.49 32.19
CA ASN A 914 21.09 40.41 32.90
C ASN A 914 21.21 40.71 34.40
N ASP A 915 21.52 41.95 34.79
CA ASP A 915 21.56 42.38 36.19
C ASP A 915 20.22 42.19 36.94
N ILE A 916 19.07 42.38 36.26
CA ILE A 916 17.74 42.11 36.86
C ILE A 916 17.57 40.62 37.14
N LEU A 917 17.92 39.75 36.19
CA LEU A 917 17.79 38.30 36.34
C LEU A 917 18.78 37.72 37.37
N ILE A 918 19.97 38.30 37.47
CA ILE A 918 20.95 38.04 38.52
C ILE A 918 20.38 38.43 39.88
N GLU A 919 19.75 39.60 40.02
CA GLU A 919 19.10 40.00 41.28
C GLU A 919 17.89 39.12 41.66
N LEU A 920 17.11 38.63 40.68
CA LEU A 920 15.94 37.78 40.92
C LEU A 920 16.28 36.33 41.28
N SER A 921 17.43 35.83 40.83
CA SER A 921 17.95 34.50 41.20
C SER A 921 18.80 34.51 42.48
N LYS A 922 19.27 35.69 42.89
CA LYS A 922 20.12 35.86 44.07
C LYS A 922 19.39 35.52 45.37
N ASP A 923 20.02 34.66 46.16
CA ASP A 923 19.51 34.15 47.44
C ASP A 923 18.17 33.36 47.35
N ASP A 924 17.68 33.06 46.14
CA ASP A 924 16.45 32.28 45.89
C ASP A 924 16.76 30.92 45.24
N PRO A 925 16.88 29.82 46.00
CA PRO A 925 17.34 28.53 45.47
C PRO A 925 16.38 27.86 44.49
N PHE A 926 15.18 28.40 44.26
CA PHE A 926 14.23 27.94 43.24
C PHE A 926 14.55 28.44 41.83
N VAL A 927 15.35 29.50 41.69
CA VAL A 927 15.59 30.20 40.43
C VAL A 927 17.06 30.07 40.03
N THR A 928 17.31 29.46 38.88
CA THR A 928 18.64 29.38 38.27
C THR A 928 18.73 30.37 37.10
N PHE A 929 19.60 31.38 37.24
CA PHE A 929 19.98 32.24 36.12
C PHE A 929 21.13 31.61 35.31
N ILE A 930 21.00 31.63 33.99
CA ILE A 930 22.00 31.15 33.03
C ILE A 930 22.58 32.36 32.28
N ASP A 931 23.87 32.63 32.47
CA ASP A 931 24.57 33.74 31.81
C ASP A 931 25.04 33.32 30.41
N LEU A 932 24.41 33.88 29.38
CA LEU A 932 24.70 33.59 27.97
C LEU A 932 25.64 34.62 27.32
N ARG A 933 26.18 35.59 28.08
CA ARG A 933 27.04 36.64 27.53
C ARG A 933 28.44 36.13 27.18
N GLY A 934 28.95 36.53 26.02
CA GLY A 934 30.26 36.17 25.48
C GLY A 934 30.39 34.70 25.08
N LYS A 935 29.30 34.04 24.68
CA LYS A 935 29.25 32.61 24.33
C LYS A 935 29.29 32.39 22.82
N VAL A 936 28.57 33.22 22.06
CA VAL A 936 28.41 33.10 20.61
C VAL A 936 29.53 33.87 19.92
N GLN A 937 30.36 33.16 19.15
CA GLN A 937 31.49 33.79 18.46
C GLN A 937 30.99 34.62 17.27
N GLN A 938 31.77 35.63 16.85
CA GLN A 938 31.43 36.55 15.75
C GLN A 938 30.98 35.85 14.46
N GLY A 939 31.50 34.65 14.16
CA GLY A 939 31.15 33.85 12.99
C GLY A 939 30.01 32.83 13.19
N GLN A 940 29.31 32.84 14.33
CA GLN A 940 28.25 31.89 14.71
C GLN A 940 26.86 32.57 14.81
N TRP A 941 26.61 33.55 13.95
CA TRP A 941 25.36 34.31 13.91
C TRP A 941 24.68 34.12 12.55
N TYR A 942 23.41 33.71 12.57
CA TYR A 942 22.61 33.52 11.36
C TYR A 942 22.16 34.86 10.78
N ASP A 943 21.72 35.77 11.66
CA ASP A 943 21.27 37.11 11.33
C ASP A 943 21.89 38.15 12.29
N GLU A 944 21.15 39.20 12.66
CA GLU A 944 21.61 40.25 13.57
C GLU A 944 21.51 39.87 15.06
N ILE A 945 20.50 39.09 15.45
CA ILE A 945 20.15 38.83 16.87
C ILE A 945 19.96 37.34 17.18
N HIS A 946 20.00 36.46 16.19
CA HIS A 946 19.90 35.01 16.36
C HIS A 946 21.22 34.32 15.95
N PRO A 947 21.76 33.45 16.82
CA PRO A 947 22.86 32.55 16.48
C PRO A 947 22.56 31.61 15.30
N ASP A 948 23.60 31.01 14.73
CA ASP A 948 23.46 29.85 13.84
C ASP A 948 23.38 28.53 14.66
N ASP A 949 23.19 27.38 14.00
CA ASP A 949 23.17 26.05 14.64
C ASP A 949 24.37 25.82 15.59
N VAL A 950 25.56 26.35 15.30
CA VAL A 950 26.76 26.15 16.12
C VAL A 950 26.74 27.06 17.35
N GLY A 951 26.29 28.31 17.17
CA GLY A 951 26.06 29.24 18.27
C GLY A 951 24.93 28.79 19.19
N TYR A 952 23.77 28.43 18.64
CA TYR A 952 22.64 27.91 19.41
C TYR A 952 22.95 26.59 20.12
N LYS A 953 23.74 25.69 19.52
CA LYS A 953 24.24 24.51 20.26
C LYS A 953 25.05 24.94 21.49
N THR A 954 25.92 25.93 21.35
CA THR A 954 26.75 26.45 22.46
C THR A 954 25.90 27.03 23.60
N LEU A 955 24.75 27.63 23.27
CA LEU A 955 23.76 28.09 24.24
C LEU A 955 22.95 26.93 24.86
N GLY A 956 22.50 25.98 24.05
CA GLY A 956 21.80 24.76 24.49
C GLY A 956 22.65 23.90 25.44
N ASP A 957 23.95 23.79 25.17
CA ASP A 957 24.91 23.12 26.05
C ASP A 957 24.96 23.79 27.44
N CYS A 958 24.88 25.13 27.53
CA CYS A 958 24.81 25.84 28.81
C CYS A 958 23.52 25.53 29.60
N PHE A 959 22.39 25.33 28.91
CA PHE A 959 21.15 24.86 29.55
C PHE A 959 21.27 23.41 30.03
N ILE A 960 21.83 22.53 29.20
CA ILE A 960 22.03 21.11 29.54
C ILE A 960 22.97 20.98 30.75
N GLU A 961 24.07 21.74 30.82
CA GLU A 961 24.94 21.80 31.98
C GLU A 961 24.21 22.29 33.24
N ALA A 962 23.43 23.38 33.14
CA ALA A 962 22.68 23.92 34.28
C ALA A 962 21.61 22.94 34.81
N ILE A 963 20.83 22.32 33.91
CA ILE A 963 19.77 21.36 34.26
C ILE A 963 20.35 20.11 34.94
N ASN A 964 21.50 19.60 34.47
CA ASN A 964 22.15 18.42 35.04
C ASN A 964 22.72 18.61 36.47
N THR A 965 22.58 19.80 37.07
CA THR A 965 22.95 20.02 38.49
C THR A 965 21.84 19.67 39.51
N PHE A 966 20.64 19.26 39.06
CA PHE A 966 19.42 19.11 39.89
C PHE A 966 18.62 17.80 39.71
#